data_AF-A0A3D6EQ36-F1
#
_entry.id   AF-A0A3D6EQ36-F1
#
_cell.length_a   1.000
_cell.length_b   1.000
_cell.length_c   1.000
_cell.angle_alpha   90.00
_cell.angle_beta   90.00
_cell.angle_gamma   90.00
#
_symmetry.space_group_name_H-M   'P 1'
#
loop_
_entity.id
_entity.type
_entity.pdbx_description
1 polymer ?
#
loop_
_entity_poly.entity_id
_entity_poly.type
_entity_poly.pdbx_seq_one_letter_code
_entity_poly.pdbx_strand_id
1 'polypeptide(L)'
;MIRSYFIFRLIIIVISAALFCGCSSDEIKFEIVKPLESNITFANNLQPRDGFGILYYLYYYNGGGVGLGDINNDGLTDIYFTANSKGNNKLYLNRGNFRFDDITTEAGVAGNSDWSTGVTLADVDGDGWLDIYVSAFANNFGLKGKNELFINNGDNTFTESSAQYGLDFSGYTVQSAFFDYDHDGDLDCFILNQSLYPNGNIVNAKNRNSFDAYAGDYLFRNDISTTGKFIDVSKEAGIFQSSLGYGLGLGVADLNNDGWEDIYVGNDFHENDYYYVNQRNGTFKEEGAEHFRHYSRFSMGNDIADYNNDAQLDVITVDMLPPDEKTLKTYGSEERSDIYNYKIVGNGYQHQVSRNSLQRNNGNGTSFSEVALVSNVSATDWSWSPLFADFDNDGWKDLFITSGIVKRPVDLDYIKFVSDLAQKINRHGSTDYDEETLSKMPDGSIHPFLFHNEKEVFNDVSESSGLSGLKGFFNGAAYGDLNNDGNIDIVVNSLNAEALVLRNTSPKKNFLNIEFKGNGLNTKGIGAKAFVYFDKDKIQFQQLMPTRGFQSSTDYQLHFGLDVCQKIDSILIVWPNQKYQIIRDSDVNKLLSVNESMASGVFKIENFVPTIQENFVDISSQVQCDWRHSENQFEDFNNQHLIPHKESTRGPKLAVADVNNDGLDDFYVCGASGTPGALMIQTLDGNYVSSDTTLFNRFSICEDVDAHFFDANGDGSLDLWVVAGGNQMPLSPISNADRLFLNDGNGNFNVTLDDMPQTYLTKSCIASADVDRDGDIDVFVGVLVDQYKFGIPQSSQLYLNNGSGKFTNADKTIIDLNQVGMVTSARFEDLNNDEWPELIVAGEFMPITVYWNRKGKFEKKQLPGSSGIWQTLHITDVNEDGNLDILAGNWGLNTKLASGKNGPVKLYTADFDLNGTTESILCYTIDGVEYPFLPKDILEPSMPVLKKAYLTYSEVAGKSL
;
A
#
# COMPACT_ATOMS: atom_id res chain seq x y z
N MET A 1 -36.56 30.03 46.19
CA MET A 1 -35.55 28.96 46.03
C MET A 1 -36.05 27.83 45.13
N ILE A 2 -37.22 27.22 45.38
CA ILE A 2 -37.74 26.08 44.58
C ILE A 2 -38.04 26.44 43.11
N ARG A 3 -38.51 27.67 42.84
CA ARG A 3 -38.84 28.14 41.47
C ARG A 3 -37.60 28.36 40.58
N SER A 4 -36.49 28.84 41.15
CA SER A 4 -35.23 29.04 40.41
C SER A 4 -34.55 27.71 40.09
N TYR A 5 -34.72 26.70 40.95
CA TYR A 5 -34.15 25.36 40.73
C TYR A 5 -34.84 24.62 39.58
N PHE A 6 -36.16 24.82 39.42
CA PHE A 6 -36.92 24.24 38.31
C PHE A 6 -36.57 24.89 36.97
N ILE A 7 -36.39 26.21 36.93
CA ILE A 7 -36.00 26.94 35.72
C ILE A 7 -34.58 26.54 35.28
N PHE A 8 -33.65 26.36 36.23
CA PHE A 8 -32.28 25.93 35.93
C PHE A 8 -32.22 24.51 35.35
N ARG A 9 -33.02 23.56 35.88
CA ARG A 9 -33.13 22.21 35.29
C ARG A 9 -33.81 22.21 33.92
N LEU A 10 -34.80 23.07 33.69
CA LEU A 10 -35.45 23.18 32.38
C LEU A 10 -34.47 23.72 31.33
N ILE A 11 -33.63 24.70 31.70
CA ILE A 11 -32.58 25.26 30.83
C ILE A 11 -31.52 24.20 30.53
N ILE A 12 -31.08 23.39 31.50
CA ILE A 12 -30.13 22.30 31.26
C ILE A 12 -30.74 21.23 30.34
N ILE A 13 -32.02 20.86 30.53
CA ILE A 13 -32.68 19.88 29.65
C ILE A 13 -32.85 20.42 28.23
N VAL A 14 -33.14 21.71 28.06
CA VAL A 14 -33.25 22.34 26.72
C VAL A 14 -31.87 22.52 26.08
N ILE A 15 -30.81 22.83 26.84
CA ILE A 15 -29.44 22.90 26.33
C ILE A 15 -28.91 21.50 25.98
N SER A 16 -29.19 20.49 26.80
CA SER A 16 -28.86 19.09 26.49
C SER A 16 -29.66 18.57 25.29
N ALA A 17 -30.94 18.92 25.16
CA ALA A 17 -31.74 18.57 23.98
C ALA A 17 -31.29 19.33 22.72
N ALA A 18 -30.79 20.57 22.86
CA ALA A 18 -30.19 21.33 21.74
C ALA A 18 -28.79 20.81 21.36
N LEU A 19 -28.03 20.27 22.31
CA LEU A 19 -26.76 19.56 22.05
C LEU A 19 -26.98 18.18 21.39
N PHE A 20 -28.13 17.54 21.62
CA PHE A 20 -28.51 16.28 20.96
C PHE A 20 -29.31 16.46 19.65
N CYS A 21 -29.90 17.64 19.40
CA CYS A 21 -30.60 17.97 18.15
C CYS A 21 -29.79 18.89 17.22
N GLY A 22 -28.49 19.08 17.51
CA GLY A 22 -27.59 20.01 16.82
C GLY A 22 -26.46 19.35 16.02
N CYS A 23 -26.41 18.02 15.90
CA CYS A 23 -25.61 17.35 14.88
C CYS A 23 -26.50 17.09 13.67
N SER A 24 -26.55 18.01 12.72
CA SER A 24 -26.72 17.58 11.33
C SER A 24 -25.46 16.77 11.02
N SER A 25 -25.57 15.45 10.93
CA SER A 25 -24.41 14.64 10.58
C SER A 25 -24.03 14.95 9.14
N ASP A 26 -22.81 15.45 8.93
CA ASP A 26 -22.16 15.60 7.62
C ASP A 26 -21.81 14.22 7.01
N GLU A 27 -22.64 13.21 7.28
CA GLU A 27 -22.40 11.82 6.89
C GLU A 27 -22.77 11.59 5.42
N ILE A 28 -21.88 10.92 4.69
CA ILE A 28 -22.15 10.36 3.36
C ILE A 28 -23.34 9.39 3.45
N LYS A 29 -24.35 9.55 2.60
CA LYS A 29 -25.58 8.72 2.62
C LYS A 29 -25.99 8.26 1.25
N PHE A 30 -26.18 6.95 1.10
CA PHE A 30 -26.70 6.35 -0.12
C PHE A 30 -28.07 5.71 0.10
N GLU A 31 -28.93 5.85 -0.91
CA GLU A 31 -30.19 5.12 -1.01
C GLU A 31 -30.19 4.22 -2.25
N ILE A 32 -30.68 3.00 -2.09
CA ILE A 32 -30.83 2.06 -3.21
C ILE A 32 -32.03 2.48 -4.06
N VAL A 33 -31.79 2.79 -5.34
CA VAL A 33 -32.84 3.01 -6.31
C VAL A 33 -33.36 1.65 -6.78
N LYS A 34 -34.62 1.34 -6.45
CA LYS A 34 -35.21 0.04 -6.75
C LYS A 34 -35.46 -0.13 -8.25
N PRO A 35 -35.45 -1.35 -8.80
CA PRO A 35 -35.80 -1.61 -10.21
C PRO A 35 -37.15 -1.04 -10.65
N LEU A 36 -38.17 -1.08 -9.78
CA LEU A 36 -39.48 -0.49 -10.07
C LEU A 36 -39.45 1.05 -10.17
N GLU A 37 -38.45 1.66 -9.54
CA GLU A 37 -38.13 3.07 -9.67
C GLU A 37 -37.28 3.29 -10.92
N SER A 38 -36.10 2.68 -11.04
CA SER A 38 -35.16 2.96 -12.14
C SER A 38 -35.55 2.41 -13.51
N ASN A 39 -36.39 1.37 -13.58
CA ASN A 39 -36.54 0.44 -14.72
C ASN A 39 -35.27 -0.36 -15.08
N ILE A 40 -34.22 -0.29 -14.26
CA ILE A 40 -33.02 -1.11 -14.44
C ILE A 40 -33.30 -2.48 -13.82
N THR A 41 -33.35 -3.50 -14.67
CA THR A 41 -33.62 -4.91 -14.30
C THR A 41 -32.49 -5.85 -14.72
N PHE A 42 -31.35 -5.28 -15.13
CA PHE A 42 -30.16 -6.03 -15.52
C PHE A 42 -29.65 -6.88 -14.36
N ALA A 43 -29.25 -8.12 -14.67
CA ALA A 43 -28.64 -9.05 -13.73
C ALA A 43 -27.63 -9.94 -14.48
N ASN A 44 -26.39 -9.98 -14.03
CA ASN A 44 -25.36 -10.82 -14.62
C ASN A 44 -25.43 -12.24 -14.04
N ASN A 45 -26.19 -13.11 -14.70
CA ASN A 45 -26.46 -14.47 -14.22
C ASN A 45 -25.56 -15.50 -14.90
N LEU A 46 -24.66 -16.12 -14.14
CA LEU A 46 -23.80 -17.18 -14.67
C LEU A 46 -24.60 -18.45 -14.93
N GLN A 47 -24.49 -18.98 -16.16
CA GLN A 47 -25.17 -20.21 -16.55
C GLN A 47 -24.27 -21.43 -16.28
N PRO A 48 -24.77 -22.48 -15.60
CA PRO A 48 -24.00 -23.71 -15.40
C PRO A 48 -23.60 -24.34 -16.74
N ARG A 49 -22.33 -24.75 -16.86
CA ARG A 49 -21.81 -25.49 -18.01
C ARG A 49 -20.86 -26.59 -17.54
N ASP A 50 -21.00 -27.78 -18.12
CA ASP A 50 -20.11 -28.90 -17.79
C ASP A 50 -18.66 -28.55 -18.16
N GLY A 51 -17.73 -28.77 -17.22
CA GLY A 51 -16.30 -28.49 -17.43
C GLY A 51 -15.93 -27.00 -17.50
N PHE A 52 -16.82 -26.10 -17.08
CA PHE A 52 -16.57 -24.66 -17.00
C PHE A 52 -17.17 -24.06 -15.73
N GLY A 53 -16.31 -23.64 -14.81
CA GLY A 53 -16.65 -23.11 -13.50
C GLY A 53 -15.39 -22.82 -12.67
N ILE A 54 -15.56 -22.39 -11.42
CA ILE A 54 -14.44 -21.96 -10.55
C ILE A 54 -13.32 -23.01 -10.36
N LEU A 55 -13.64 -24.30 -10.45
CA LEU A 55 -12.64 -25.39 -10.34
C LEU A 55 -11.72 -25.49 -11.58
N TYR A 56 -12.16 -24.97 -12.72
CA TYR A 56 -11.45 -25.04 -14.01
C TYR A 56 -10.92 -23.67 -14.44
N TYR A 57 -11.57 -22.60 -14.01
CA TYR A 57 -11.29 -21.22 -14.37
C TYR A 57 -11.44 -20.33 -13.13
N LEU A 58 -10.32 -19.90 -12.54
CA LEU A 58 -10.32 -19.15 -11.27
C LEU A 58 -11.05 -17.81 -11.36
N TYR A 59 -11.10 -17.22 -12.56
CA TYR A 59 -11.77 -15.95 -12.82
C TYR A 59 -13.26 -16.09 -13.20
N TYR A 60 -13.85 -17.29 -13.02
CA TYR A 60 -15.25 -17.55 -13.36
C TYR A 60 -16.24 -16.63 -12.64
N TYR A 61 -15.88 -16.15 -11.43
CA TYR A 61 -16.71 -15.26 -10.62
C TYR A 61 -16.30 -13.78 -10.66
N ASN A 62 -15.43 -13.38 -11.59
CA ASN A 62 -14.98 -11.98 -11.71
C ASN A 62 -16.11 -11.02 -12.12
N GLY A 63 -17.19 -11.52 -12.72
CA GLY A 63 -18.32 -10.68 -13.14
C GLY A 63 -18.05 -9.85 -14.39
N GLY A 64 -18.77 -8.72 -14.49
CA GLY A 64 -18.69 -7.77 -15.59
C GLY A 64 -18.57 -6.33 -15.10
N GLY A 65 -18.29 -5.42 -16.03
CA GLY A 65 -18.12 -3.99 -15.82
C GLY A 65 -19.39 -3.14 -15.96
N VAL A 66 -19.20 -1.84 -15.72
CA VAL A 66 -20.18 -0.76 -15.92
C VAL A 66 -19.50 0.39 -16.67
N GLY A 67 -20.15 0.93 -17.70
CA GLY A 67 -19.71 2.12 -18.41
C GLY A 67 -20.73 3.24 -18.23
N LEU A 68 -20.27 4.43 -17.85
CA LEU A 68 -21.08 5.64 -17.72
C LEU A 68 -20.64 6.71 -18.72
N GLY A 69 -21.60 7.34 -19.39
CA GLY A 69 -21.34 8.45 -20.30
C GLY A 69 -22.60 8.90 -21.04
N ASP A 70 -22.65 10.17 -21.44
CA ASP A 70 -23.74 10.74 -22.23
C ASP A 70 -23.59 10.33 -23.70
N ILE A 71 -24.28 9.26 -24.11
CA ILE A 71 -24.13 8.68 -25.45
C ILE A 71 -24.92 9.43 -26.51
N ASN A 72 -25.85 10.29 -26.11
CA ASN A 72 -26.75 11.00 -27.01
C ASN A 72 -26.59 12.54 -26.97
N ASN A 73 -25.62 13.03 -26.19
CA ASN A 73 -25.30 14.42 -25.95
C ASN A 73 -26.50 15.25 -25.43
N ASP A 74 -27.38 14.65 -24.61
CA ASP A 74 -28.54 15.33 -24.00
C ASP A 74 -28.27 15.93 -22.62
N GLY A 75 -27.06 15.73 -22.10
CA GLY A 75 -26.58 16.20 -20.80
C GLY A 75 -26.93 15.27 -19.65
N LEU A 76 -27.43 14.06 -19.91
CA LEU A 76 -27.68 13.02 -18.91
C LEU A 76 -26.75 11.83 -19.13
N THR A 77 -26.09 11.39 -18.06
CA THR A 77 -25.19 10.24 -18.11
C THR A 77 -25.98 8.93 -18.24
N ASP A 78 -25.71 8.17 -19.30
CA ASP A 78 -26.31 6.86 -19.60
C ASP A 78 -25.49 5.71 -19.00
N ILE A 79 -26.07 4.49 -19.00
CA ILE A 79 -25.46 3.32 -18.35
C ILE A 79 -25.35 2.15 -19.32
N TYR A 80 -24.16 1.58 -19.47
CA TYR A 80 -23.93 0.31 -20.15
C TYR A 80 -23.42 -0.77 -19.18
N PHE A 81 -23.99 -1.96 -19.25
CA PHE A 81 -23.55 -3.14 -18.49
C PHE A 81 -23.06 -4.24 -19.42
N THR A 82 -21.97 -4.90 -19.03
CA THR A 82 -21.55 -6.15 -19.66
C THR A 82 -22.05 -7.37 -18.88
N ALA A 83 -22.30 -8.46 -19.60
CA ALA A 83 -22.70 -9.73 -19.02
C ALA A 83 -21.76 -10.86 -19.46
N ASN A 84 -21.51 -11.81 -18.56
CA ASN A 84 -20.76 -13.02 -18.85
C ASN A 84 -21.61 -14.06 -19.62
N SER A 85 -22.46 -13.58 -20.51
CA SER A 85 -23.29 -14.42 -21.37
C SER A 85 -23.69 -13.67 -22.64
N LYS A 86 -23.68 -14.40 -23.76
CA LYS A 86 -24.01 -13.88 -25.08
C LYS A 86 -25.36 -13.17 -25.14
N GLY A 87 -25.38 -11.97 -25.72
CA GLY A 87 -26.61 -11.22 -26.02
C GLY A 87 -27.29 -10.60 -24.80
N ASN A 88 -26.60 -10.51 -23.65
CA ASN A 88 -27.17 -10.00 -22.41
C ASN A 88 -26.48 -8.73 -21.88
N ASN A 89 -25.56 -8.12 -22.63
CA ASN A 89 -25.14 -6.75 -22.31
C ASN A 89 -26.35 -5.81 -22.43
N LYS A 90 -26.36 -4.71 -21.69
CA LYS A 90 -27.51 -3.79 -21.64
C LYS A 90 -27.10 -2.33 -21.71
N LEU A 91 -27.81 -1.56 -22.52
CA LEU A 91 -27.72 -0.09 -22.59
C LEU A 91 -29.01 0.54 -22.08
N TYR A 92 -28.87 1.41 -21.08
CA TYR A 92 -29.95 2.13 -20.43
C TYR A 92 -29.81 3.62 -20.68
N LEU A 93 -30.78 4.18 -21.39
CA LEU A 93 -30.83 5.61 -21.69
C LEU A 93 -31.49 6.36 -20.52
N ASN A 94 -30.80 7.36 -19.98
CA ASN A 94 -31.25 8.14 -18.85
C ASN A 94 -32.36 9.12 -19.27
N ARG A 95 -33.43 9.19 -18.47
CA ARG A 95 -34.57 10.11 -18.63
C ARG A 95 -34.64 11.16 -17.54
N GLY A 96 -33.62 11.24 -16.70
CA GLY A 96 -33.52 12.08 -15.52
C GLY A 96 -34.28 11.49 -14.33
N ASN A 97 -33.93 11.97 -13.13
CA ASN A 97 -34.52 11.54 -11.86
C ASN A 97 -34.49 10.02 -11.65
N PHE A 98 -33.38 9.37 -12.01
CA PHE A 98 -33.19 7.92 -11.91
C PHE A 98 -34.34 7.15 -12.59
N ARG A 99 -34.68 7.51 -13.82
CA ARG A 99 -35.56 6.74 -14.70
C ARG A 99 -34.79 6.43 -15.97
N PHE A 100 -34.79 5.17 -16.37
CA PHE A 100 -34.03 4.72 -17.53
C PHE A 100 -34.91 3.92 -18.49
N ASP A 101 -34.58 3.97 -19.77
CA ASP A 101 -35.17 3.11 -20.80
C ASP A 101 -34.12 2.09 -21.26
N ASP A 102 -34.45 0.79 -21.21
CA ASP A 102 -33.62 -0.23 -21.87
C ASP A 102 -33.79 -0.08 -23.39
N ILE A 103 -32.77 0.44 -24.06
CA ILE A 103 -32.75 0.65 -25.52
C ILE A 103 -31.86 -0.39 -26.22
N THR A 104 -31.44 -1.45 -25.52
CA THR A 104 -30.40 -2.38 -26.00
C THR A 104 -30.70 -2.99 -27.37
N THR A 105 -31.96 -3.38 -27.60
CA THR A 105 -32.35 -4.07 -28.83
C THR A 105 -32.41 -3.10 -30.00
N GLU A 106 -33.00 -1.94 -29.77
CA GLU A 106 -33.12 -0.85 -30.73
C GLU A 106 -31.74 -0.28 -31.08
N ALA A 107 -30.85 -0.19 -30.09
CA ALA A 107 -29.49 0.30 -30.23
C ALA A 107 -28.54 -0.69 -30.92
N GLY A 108 -28.80 -2.00 -30.83
CA GLY A 108 -27.99 -3.04 -31.48
C GLY A 108 -26.75 -3.47 -30.69
N VAL A 109 -26.72 -3.25 -29.37
CA VAL A 109 -25.51 -3.34 -28.53
C VAL A 109 -25.54 -4.49 -27.51
N ALA A 110 -26.34 -5.53 -27.75
CA ALA A 110 -26.49 -6.67 -26.82
C ALA A 110 -25.23 -7.55 -26.68
N GLY A 111 -24.25 -7.41 -27.59
CA GLY A 111 -23.02 -8.21 -27.64
C GLY A 111 -23.19 -9.60 -28.27
N ASN A 112 -22.18 -10.07 -29.00
CA ASN A 112 -22.16 -11.39 -29.64
C ASN A 112 -21.14 -12.35 -29.00
N SER A 113 -20.22 -11.85 -28.19
CA SER A 113 -19.26 -12.67 -27.46
C SER A 113 -19.93 -13.54 -26.40
N ASP A 114 -19.42 -14.76 -26.21
CA ASP A 114 -20.00 -15.70 -25.24
C ASP A 114 -19.76 -15.27 -23.79
N TRP A 115 -18.75 -14.42 -23.55
CA TRP A 115 -18.32 -13.95 -22.24
C TRP A 115 -17.72 -12.53 -22.33
N SER A 116 -18.56 -11.50 -22.18
CA SER A 116 -18.11 -10.11 -22.05
C SER A 116 -17.51 -9.88 -20.67
N THR A 117 -16.47 -9.04 -20.57
CA THR A 117 -15.77 -8.68 -19.33
C THR A 117 -15.94 -7.18 -19.07
N GLY A 118 -14.97 -6.34 -19.40
CA GLY A 118 -15.04 -4.89 -19.21
C GLY A 118 -15.68 -4.11 -20.34
N VAL A 119 -15.99 -2.84 -20.05
CA VAL A 119 -16.48 -1.85 -21.01
C VAL A 119 -15.74 -0.53 -20.83
N THR A 120 -15.45 0.11 -21.96
CA THR A 120 -14.95 1.48 -22.02
C THR A 120 -15.79 2.24 -23.03
N LEU A 121 -16.34 3.38 -22.61
CA LEU A 121 -16.91 4.34 -23.55
C LEU A 121 -15.80 5.27 -24.02
N ALA A 122 -15.72 5.57 -25.32
CA ALA A 122 -14.76 6.51 -25.91
C ALA A 122 -15.26 6.98 -27.27
N ASP A 123 -14.98 8.21 -27.67
CA ASP A 123 -15.20 8.70 -29.05
C ASP A 123 -14.01 8.23 -29.90
N VAL A 124 -14.13 7.03 -30.49
CA VAL A 124 -13.00 6.31 -31.11
C VAL A 124 -12.67 6.87 -32.48
N ASP A 125 -13.66 7.38 -33.20
CA ASP A 125 -13.49 7.95 -34.54
C ASP A 125 -13.52 9.49 -34.60
N GLY A 126 -13.69 10.14 -33.46
CA GLY A 126 -13.55 11.58 -33.27
C GLY A 126 -14.72 12.39 -33.82
N ASP A 127 -15.91 11.80 -33.87
CA ASP A 127 -17.11 12.42 -34.45
C ASP A 127 -17.95 13.21 -33.44
N GLY A 128 -17.58 13.15 -32.16
CA GLY A 128 -18.21 13.83 -31.02
C GLY A 128 -19.22 12.97 -30.25
N TRP A 129 -19.45 11.72 -30.66
CA TRP A 129 -20.35 10.78 -30.00
C TRP A 129 -19.55 9.69 -29.29
N LEU A 130 -20.00 9.26 -28.11
CA LEU A 130 -19.34 8.17 -27.41
C LEU A 130 -19.70 6.83 -28.05
N ASP A 131 -18.69 6.07 -28.42
CA ASP A 131 -18.77 4.67 -28.84
C ASP A 131 -18.66 3.74 -27.62
N ILE A 132 -19.00 2.46 -27.82
CA ILE A 132 -18.93 1.43 -26.77
C ILE A 132 -17.91 0.37 -27.18
N TYR A 133 -16.81 0.25 -26.44
CA TYR A 133 -15.84 -0.82 -26.60
C TYR A 133 -16.02 -1.87 -25.50
N VAL A 134 -16.32 -3.10 -25.90
CA VAL A 134 -16.58 -4.23 -25.00
C VAL A 134 -15.45 -5.24 -25.08
N SER A 135 -14.81 -5.49 -23.94
CA SER A 135 -13.81 -6.54 -23.76
C SER A 135 -14.47 -7.92 -23.67
N ALA A 136 -13.79 -8.95 -24.16
CA ALA A 136 -14.29 -10.32 -24.12
C ALA A 136 -13.20 -11.35 -23.80
N PHE A 137 -13.60 -12.37 -23.03
CA PHE A 137 -12.81 -13.59 -22.86
C PHE A 137 -13.22 -14.64 -23.89
N ALA A 138 -12.27 -15.12 -24.68
CA ALA A 138 -12.51 -16.06 -25.78
C ALA A 138 -11.39 -17.10 -25.93
N ASN A 139 -11.56 -18.03 -26.85
CA ASN A 139 -10.56 -19.03 -27.26
C ASN A 139 -10.13 -20.02 -26.18
N ASN A 140 -10.91 -20.16 -25.10
CA ASN A 140 -10.76 -21.23 -24.12
C ASN A 140 -12.11 -21.70 -23.55
N PHE A 141 -12.14 -22.90 -22.94
CA PHE A 141 -13.35 -23.51 -22.36
C PHE A 141 -14.56 -23.61 -23.33
N GLY A 142 -14.29 -23.60 -24.65
CA GLY A 142 -15.33 -23.60 -25.68
C GLY A 142 -16.04 -22.26 -25.89
N LEU A 143 -15.60 -21.18 -25.22
CA LEU A 143 -16.10 -19.82 -25.40
C LEU A 143 -15.59 -19.22 -26.71
N LYS A 144 -16.52 -18.62 -27.47
CA LYS A 144 -16.25 -17.93 -28.72
C LYS A 144 -16.56 -16.45 -28.55
N GLY A 145 -15.75 -15.60 -29.19
CA GLY A 145 -15.94 -14.17 -29.11
C GLY A 145 -14.68 -13.42 -29.50
N LYS A 146 -14.78 -12.11 -29.38
CA LYS A 146 -13.74 -11.13 -29.61
C LYS A 146 -14.18 -9.82 -28.98
N ASN A 147 -13.27 -8.87 -28.81
CA ASN A 147 -13.66 -7.53 -28.41
C ASN A 147 -14.58 -6.90 -29.48
N GLU A 148 -15.58 -6.16 -29.05
CA GLU A 148 -16.61 -5.56 -29.91
C GLU A 148 -16.55 -4.04 -29.77
N LEU A 149 -16.58 -3.33 -30.90
CA LEU A 149 -16.59 -1.87 -30.96
C LEU A 149 -17.90 -1.45 -31.61
N PHE A 150 -18.80 -0.86 -30.84
CA PHE A 150 -20.07 -0.36 -31.33
C PHE A 150 -19.92 1.14 -31.62
N ILE A 151 -19.79 1.49 -32.90
CA ILE A 151 -19.71 2.89 -33.37
C ILE A 151 -21.10 3.53 -33.28
N ASN A 152 -21.19 4.70 -32.66
CA ASN A 152 -22.42 5.44 -32.46
C ASN A 152 -22.86 6.14 -33.76
N ASN A 153 -24.11 5.88 -34.20
CA ASN A 153 -24.62 6.47 -35.44
C ASN A 153 -25.24 7.88 -35.23
N GLY A 154 -25.25 8.40 -33.98
CA GLY A 154 -25.82 9.70 -33.62
C GLY A 154 -27.35 9.72 -33.49
N ASP A 155 -28.00 8.55 -33.52
CA ASP A 155 -29.46 8.40 -33.44
C ASP A 155 -29.91 7.35 -32.40
N ASN A 156 -29.07 7.11 -31.39
CA ASN A 156 -29.19 6.04 -30.39
C ASN A 156 -29.09 4.62 -30.96
N THR A 157 -28.63 4.45 -32.20
CA THR A 157 -28.25 3.16 -32.76
C THR A 157 -26.74 3.05 -32.94
N PHE A 158 -26.23 1.82 -32.94
CA PHE A 158 -24.81 1.56 -33.06
C PHE A 158 -24.50 0.49 -34.11
N THR A 159 -23.28 0.54 -34.64
CA THR A 159 -22.75 -0.42 -35.63
C THR A 159 -21.52 -1.14 -35.08
N GLU A 160 -21.62 -2.45 -34.85
CA GLU A 160 -20.46 -3.28 -34.50
C GLU A 160 -19.42 -3.25 -35.64
N SER A 161 -18.23 -2.73 -35.36
CA SER A 161 -17.21 -2.40 -36.35
C SER A 161 -15.79 -2.80 -35.90
N SER A 162 -15.62 -3.65 -34.88
CA SER A 162 -14.27 -3.95 -34.33
C SER A 162 -13.32 -4.49 -35.38
N ALA A 163 -13.79 -5.37 -36.28
CA ALA A 163 -12.96 -5.93 -37.36
C ALA A 163 -12.58 -4.89 -38.43
N GLN A 164 -13.48 -3.93 -38.68
CA GLN A 164 -13.21 -2.84 -39.61
C GLN A 164 -12.07 -1.99 -39.06
N TYR A 165 -12.14 -1.60 -37.79
CA TYR A 165 -11.16 -0.76 -37.11
C TYR A 165 -9.91 -1.53 -36.63
N GLY A 166 -9.90 -2.87 -36.68
CA GLY A 166 -8.74 -3.67 -36.25
C GLY A 166 -8.66 -3.89 -34.74
N LEU A 167 -9.73 -3.62 -34.00
CA LEU A 167 -9.83 -3.77 -32.55
C LEU A 167 -10.59 -5.05 -32.12
N ASP A 168 -10.68 -6.04 -33.00
CA ASP A 168 -11.41 -7.29 -32.77
C ASP A 168 -10.54 -8.39 -32.15
N PHE A 169 -9.68 -8.01 -31.22
CA PHE A 169 -8.79 -8.91 -30.50
C PHE A 169 -9.59 -10.05 -29.85
N SER A 170 -9.06 -11.27 -29.96
CA SER A 170 -9.73 -12.49 -29.50
C SER A 170 -8.77 -13.26 -28.59
N GLY A 171 -8.80 -12.92 -27.31
CA GLY A 171 -7.93 -13.49 -26.29
C GLY A 171 -8.59 -13.46 -24.92
N TYR A 172 -7.81 -13.20 -23.88
CA TYR A 172 -8.26 -13.23 -22.50
C TYR A 172 -8.45 -11.81 -21.94
N THR A 173 -9.20 -10.96 -22.65
CA THR A 173 -9.31 -9.54 -22.32
C THR A 173 -10.18 -9.31 -21.09
N VAL A 174 -9.68 -8.45 -20.20
CA VAL A 174 -10.36 -8.03 -18.97
C VAL A 174 -10.93 -6.62 -19.12
N GLN A 175 -10.11 -5.66 -19.55
CA GLN A 175 -10.45 -4.24 -19.64
C GLN A 175 -9.62 -3.55 -20.72
N SER A 176 -9.99 -2.33 -21.10
CA SER A 176 -9.22 -1.50 -22.03
C SER A 176 -9.26 -0.03 -21.65
N ALA A 177 -8.29 0.75 -22.13
CA ALA A 177 -8.25 2.20 -21.96
C ALA A 177 -7.97 2.87 -23.30
N PHE A 178 -8.61 4.02 -23.51
CA PHE A 178 -8.37 4.89 -24.65
C PHE A 178 -7.70 6.18 -24.20
N PHE A 179 -6.54 6.50 -24.76
CA PHE A 179 -5.75 7.70 -24.44
C PHE A 179 -4.75 7.99 -25.57
N ASP A 180 -4.30 9.24 -25.68
CA ASP A 180 -3.32 9.70 -26.68
C ASP A 180 -1.89 9.46 -26.15
N TYR A 181 -1.28 8.30 -26.42
CA TYR A 181 0.01 7.96 -25.79
C TYR A 181 1.21 8.60 -26.49
N ASP A 182 1.08 8.97 -27.77
CA ASP A 182 2.15 9.57 -28.57
C ASP A 182 1.95 11.07 -28.88
N HIS A 183 0.87 11.67 -28.35
CA HIS A 183 0.51 13.09 -28.41
C HIS A 183 0.27 13.60 -29.83
N ASP A 184 -0.27 12.74 -30.70
CA ASP A 184 -0.58 13.09 -32.08
C ASP A 184 -2.02 13.61 -32.29
N GLY A 185 -2.84 13.57 -31.22
CA GLY A 185 -4.16 14.16 -31.15
C GLY A 185 -5.33 13.21 -31.42
N ASP A 186 -5.06 11.91 -31.50
CA ASP A 186 -6.08 10.87 -31.50
C ASP A 186 -5.95 9.87 -30.32
N LEU A 187 -6.96 9.03 -30.13
CA LEU A 187 -7.02 8.11 -28.99
C LEU A 187 -6.57 6.72 -29.40
N ASP A 188 -5.49 6.25 -28.80
CA ASP A 188 -4.97 4.89 -28.92
C ASP A 188 -5.65 3.94 -27.95
N CYS A 189 -5.46 2.62 -28.11
CA CYS A 189 -6.13 1.62 -27.29
C CYS A 189 -5.12 0.68 -26.60
N PHE A 190 -5.13 0.67 -25.27
CA PHE A 190 -4.44 -0.35 -24.47
C PHE A 190 -5.43 -1.45 -24.06
N ILE A 191 -5.08 -2.71 -24.30
CA ILE A 191 -5.86 -3.90 -23.97
C ILE A 191 -5.14 -4.67 -22.87
N LEU A 192 -5.79 -4.76 -21.71
CA LEU A 192 -5.35 -5.55 -20.57
C LEU A 192 -5.86 -6.98 -20.69
N ASN A 193 -4.95 -7.96 -20.63
CA ASN A 193 -5.30 -9.38 -20.64
C ASN A 193 -4.83 -10.11 -19.38
N GLN A 194 -5.62 -11.10 -18.98
CA GLN A 194 -5.26 -12.05 -17.91
C GLN A 194 -4.61 -13.32 -18.49
N SER A 195 -4.23 -14.26 -17.61
CA SER A 195 -3.65 -15.55 -17.98
C SER A 195 -4.31 -16.75 -17.28
N LEU A 196 -4.21 -17.93 -17.89
CA LEU A 196 -4.83 -19.18 -17.42
C LEU A 196 -3.91 -20.07 -16.60
N TYR A 197 -2.64 -19.70 -16.44
CA TYR A 197 -1.63 -20.54 -15.76
C TYR A 197 -1.08 -19.95 -14.45
N PRO A 198 -1.91 -19.38 -13.55
CA PRO A 198 -1.44 -18.66 -12.36
C PRO A 198 -0.57 -19.47 -11.39
N ASN A 199 -0.69 -20.80 -11.45
CA ASN A 199 -0.18 -21.71 -10.42
C ASN A 199 0.93 -22.65 -10.94
N GLY A 200 1.38 -22.48 -12.19
CA GLY A 200 2.33 -23.37 -12.87
C GLY A 200 3.78 -23.25 -12.40
N ASN A 201 4.03 -23.25 -11.08
CA ASN A 201 5.29 -22.93 -10.40
C ASN A 201 5.78 -21.49 -10.61
N ILE A 202 6.33 -20.88 -9.55
CA ILE A 202 7.10 -19.63 -9.65
C ILE A 202 8.26 -19.88 -10.62
N VAL A 203 8.21 -19.24 -11.79
CA VAL A 203 9.22 -19.33 -12.86
C VAL A 203 10.11 -18.10 -12.85
N ASN A 204 11.15 -18.08 -13.68
CA ASN A 204 12.00 -16.91 -13.77
C ASN A 204 11.24 -15.72 -14.39
N ALA A 205 11.28 -14.56 -13.74
CA ALA A 205 10.62 -13.33 -14.16
C ALA A 205 11.03 -12.84 -15.57
N LYS A 206 12.18 -13.27 -16.10
CA LYS A 206 12.59 -12.96 -17.49
C LYS A 206 11.61 -13.48 -18.54
N ASN A 207 10.78 -14.47 -18.20
CA ASN A 207 9.76 -15.01 -19.08
C ASN A 207 8.65 -14.00 -19.45
N ARG A 208 8.59 -12.82 -18.81
CA ARG A 208 7.73 -11.69 -19.23
C ARG A 208 7.99 -11.22 -20.67
N ASN A 209 9.17 -11.53 -21.22
CA ASN A 209 9.51 -11.23 -22.61
C ASN A 209 9.05 -12.32 -23.60
N SER A 210 8.36 -13.36 -23.13
CA SER A 210 7.88 -14.46 -23.98
C SER A 210 6.50 -14.14 -24.51
N PHE A 211 6.37 -14.06 -25.83
CA PHE A 211 5.10 -13.77 -26.49
C PHE A 211 4.06 -14.91 -26.29
N ASP A 212 2.83 -14.53 -25.97
CA ASP A 212 1.63 -15.35 -26.01
C ASP A 212 0.57 -14.69 -26.91
N ALA A 213 -0.11 -15.48 -27.73
CA ALA A 213 -1.05 -14.95 -28.72
C ALA A 213 -2.44 -14.61 -28.15
N TYR A 214 -2.74 -15.03 -26.92
CA TYR A 214 -4.06 -14.85 -26.29
C TYR A 214 -3.97 -14.10 -24.95
N ALA A 215 -2.82 -14.13 -24.29
CA ALA A 215 -2.53 -13.46 -23.03
C ALA A 215 -1.48 -12.34 -23.19
N GLY A 216 -1.20 -11.61 -22.12
CA GLY A 216 -0.32 -10.44 -22.12
C GLY A 216 -0.95 -9.23 -22.78
N ASP A 217 -0.41 -8.05 -22.51
CA ASP A 217 -1.09 -6.80 -22.83
C ASP A 217 -0.77 -6.31 -24.24
N TYR A 218 -1.67 -5.53 -24.83
CA TYR A 218 -1.49 -5.00 -26.18
C TYR A 218 -1.70 -3.48 -26.20
N LEU A 219 -0.89 -2.78 -26.99
CA LEU A 219 -1.06 -1.37 -27.32
C LEU A 219 -1.30 -1.23 -28.82
N PHE A 220 -2.42 -0.61 -29.17
CA PHE A 220 -2.83 -0.35 -30.54
C PHE A 220 -2.79 1.15 -30.82
N ARG A 221 -1.93 1.58 -31.74
CA ARG A 221 -1.92 2.97 -32.22
C ARG A 221 -3.09 3.23 -33.15
N ASN A 222 -3.74 4.37 -33.02
CA ASN A 222 -4.84 4.78 -33.87
C ASN A 222 -4.35 5.35 -35.20
N ASP A 223 -4.27 4.50 -36.23
CA ASP A 223 -3.91 4.93 -37.58
C ASP A 223 -5.16 5.09 -38.48
N ILE A 224 -6.36 5.37 -37.93
CA ILE A 224 -7.60 5.39 -38.74
C ILE A 224 -7.59 6.47 -39.82
N SER A 225 -6.96 7.61 -39.55
CA SER A 225 -6.86 8.73 -40.50
C SER A 225 -5.99 8.38 -41.73
N THR A 226 -5.08 7.41 -41.60
CA THR A 226 -4.12 7.03 -42.65
C THR A 226 -4.39 5.66 -43.26
N THR A 227 -4.78 4.67 -42.45
CA THR A 227 -5.00 3.27 -42.85
C THR A 227 -6.45 2.82 -42.72
N GLY A 228 -7.28 3.57 -41.98
CA GLY A 228 -8.63 3.16 -41.61
C GLY A 228 -8.70 2.14 -40.47
N LYS A 229 -7.58 1.91 -39.75
CA LYS A 229 -7.46 0.92 -38.68
C LYS A 229 -6.52 1.35 -37.55
N PHE A 230 -6.71 0.73 -36.41
CA PHE A 230 -5.73 0.60 -35.34
C PHE A 230 -4.64 -0.42 -35.69
N ILE A 231 -3.41 -0.17 -35.27
CA ILE A 231 -2.23 -1.00 -35.54
C ILE A 231 -1.60 -1.44 -34.23
N ASP A 232 -1.42 -2.75 -34.04
CA ASP A 232 -0.67 -3.31 -32.92
C ASP A 232 0.79 -2.84 -32.98
N VAL A 233 1.21 -2.08 -31.97
CA VAL A 233 2.57 -1.56 -31.79
C VAL A 233 3.20 -2.07 -30.49
N SER A 234 2.58 -3.06 -29.82
CA SER A 234 2.93 -3.51 -28.47
C SER A 234 4.42 -3.83 -28.33
N LYS A 235 4.97 -4.57 -29.30
CA LYS A 235 6.37 -5.00 -29.28
C LYS A 235 7.32 -3.82 -29.49
N GLU A 236 7.01 -2.93 -30.42
CA GLU A 236 7.78 -1.72 -30.71
C GLU A 236 7.75 -0.74 -29.54
N ALA A 237 6.58 -0.64 -28.87
CA ALA A 237 6.35 0.21 -27.72
C ALA A 237 6.90 -0.37 -26.41
N GLY A 238 7.29 -1.65 -26.36
CA GLY A 238 7.89 -2.27 -25.16
C GLY A 238 6.89 -2.85 -24.17
N ILE A 239 5.66 -3.13 -24.59
CA ILE A 239 4.60 -3.73 -23.76
C ILE A 239 4.80 -5.26 -23.66
N PHE A 240 4.66 -5.81 -22.45
CA PHE A 240 4.81 -7.25 -22.24
C PHE A 240 3.58 -8.04 -22.72
N GLN A 241 3.77 -8.79 -23.81
CA GLN A 241 2.78 -9.70 -24.39
C GLN A 241 2.92 -11.15 -23.86
N SER A 242 3.13 -11.33 -22.55
CA SER A 242 3.41 -12.65 -21.96
C SER A 242 2.25 -13.20 -21.14
N SER A 243 2.09 -14.53 -21.18
CA SER A 243 1.17 -15.26 -20.29
C SER A 243 1.60 -15.28 -18.82
N LEU A 244 2.68 -14.60 -18.46
CA LEU A 244 2.96 -14.28 -17.07
C LEU A 244 2.15 -13.09 -16.54
N GLY A 245 1.61 -12.21 -17.41
CA GLY A 245 0.69 -11.16 -16.98
C GLY A 245 -0.67 -11.72 -16.55
N TYR A 246 -1.09 -11.43 -15.32
CA TYR A 246 -2.39 -11.77 -14.76
C TYR A 246 -3.22 -10.49 -14.58
N GLY A 247 -3.31 -9.69 -15.65
CA GLY A 247 -3.86 -8.35 -15.62
C GLY A 247 -5.32 -8.31 -15.17
N LEU A 248 -5.60 -7.60 -14.07
CA LEU A 248 -6.96 -7.36 -13.55
C LEU A 248 -7.27 -5.88 -13.30
N GLY A 249 -6.26 -5.04 -13.10
CA GLY A 249 -6.42 -3.60 -12.89
C GLY A 249 -5.70 -2.79 -13.97
N LEU A 250 -6.33 -1.73 -14.46
CA LEU A 250 -5.79 -0.83 -15.48
C LEU A 250 -6.01 0.63 -15.07
N GLY A 251 -4.91 1.33 -14.80
CA GLY A 251 -4.89 2.78 -14.59
C GLY A 251 -3.98 3.45 -15.62
N VAL A 252 -4.40 4.60 -16.12
CA VAL A 252 -3.60 5.46 -17.01
C VAL A 252 -3.58 6.85 -16.41
N ALA A 253 -2.41 7.45 -16.29
CA ALA A 253 -2.23 8.77 -15.68
C ALA A 253 -0.82 9.30 -15.90
N ASP A 254 -0.62 10.62 -15.85
CA ASP A 254 0.72 11.21 -15.79
C ASP A 254 1.19 11.23 -14.32
N LEU A 255 1.72 10.10 -13.85
CA LEU A 255 2.08 9.85 -12.45
C LEU A 255 3.35 10.59 -12.02
N ASN A 256 4.27 10.82 -12.97
CA ASN A 256 5.53 11.53 -12.75
C ASN A 256 5.48 13.03 -13.11
N ASN A 257 4.30 13.54 -13.48
CA ASN A 257 4.03 14.94 -13.81
C ASN A 257 4.92 15.48 -14.94
N ASP A 258 5.31 14.61 -15.87
CA ASP A 258 6.27 14.92 -16.92
C ASP A 258 5.62 15.40 -18.24
N GLY A 259 4.29 15.36 -18.24
CA GLY A 259 3.40 15.74 -19.32
C GLY A 259 2.85 14.57 -20.11
N TRP A 260 3.28 13.33 -19.86
CA TRP A 260 2.91 12.16 -20.64
C TRP A 260 2.26 11.10 -19.77
N GLU A 261 1.23 10.46 -20.32
CA GLU A 261 0.49 9.42 -19.64
C GLU A 261 1.28 8.11 -19.53
N ASP A 262 1.45 7.64 -18.30
CA ASP A 262 1.99 6.33 -17.92
C ASP A 262 0.86 5.30 -17.76
N ILE A 263 1.22 4.02 -17.74
CA ILE A 263 0.27 2.91 -17.56
C ILE A 263 0.63 2.10 -16.31
N TYR A 264 -0.33 1.91 -15.40
CA TYR A 264 -0.21 1.05 -14.24
C TYR A 264 -1.12 -0.18 -14.40
N VAL A 265 -0.51 -1.37 -14.41
CA VAL A 265 -1.19 -2.66 -14.53
C VAL A 265 -1.10 -3.44 -13.22
N GLY A 266 -2.26 -3.76 -12.64
CA GLY A 266 -2.38 -4.65 -11.49
C GLY A 266 -2.38 -6.12 -11.95
N ASN A 267 -1.42 -6.92 -11.47
CA ASN A 267 -1.33 -8.34 -11.77
C ASN A 267 -1.66 -9.21 -10.56
N ASP A 268 -2.53 -10.20 -10.76
CA ASP A 268 -2.85 -11.19 -9.74
C ASP A 268 -1.66 -12.14 -9.42
N PHE A 269 -1.74 -12.84 -8.29
CA PHE A 269 -0.80 -13.86 -7.81
C PHE A 269 0.63 -13.41 -7.46
N HIS A 270 1.64 -13.90 -8.18
CA HIS A 270 3.06 -13.72 -7.83
C HIS A 270 3.79 -12.88 -8.87
N GLU A 271 3.08 -12.48 -9.92
CA GLU A 271 3.58 -11.54 -10.90
C GLU A 271 3.59 -10.14 -10.30
N ASN A 272 4.57 -9.32 -10.66
CA ASN A 272 4.62 -7.93 -10.23
C ASN A 272 3.51 -7.14 -10.94
N ASP A 273 3.00 -6.10 -10.30
CA ASP A 273 2.35 -5.03 -11.06
C ASP A 273 3.37 -4.41 -12.03
N TYR A 274 2.89 -3.90 -13.16
CA TYR A 274 3.73 -3.21 -14.14
C TYR A 274 3.44 -1.72 -14.11
N TYR A 275 4.50 -0.93 -14.06
CA TYR A 275 4.43 0.51 -14.24
C TYR A 275 5.23 0.90 -15.47
N TYR A 276 4.51 1.14 -16.57
CA TYR A 276 5.08 1.52 -17.85
C TYR A 276 5.17 3.04 -17.94
N VAL A 277 6.39 3.57 -17.82
CA VAL A 277 6.69 5.00 -17.94
C VAL A 277 6.88 5.38 -19.40
N ASN A 278 6.16 6.39 -19.86
CA ASN A 278 6.21 6.85 -21.23
C ASN A 278 7.54 7.55 -21.55
N GLN A 279 8.24 7.07 -22.57
CA GLN A 279 9.56 7.59 -22.96
C GLN A 279 9.49 8.75 -23.98
N ARG A 280 8.27 9.25 -24.27
CA ARG A 280 8.00 10.43 -25.13
C ARG A 280 8.48 10.28 -26.57
N ASN A 281 8.56 9.05 -27.04
CA ASN A 281 9.08 8.69 -28.36
C ASN A 281 8.31 7.52 -29.00
N GLY A 282 7.09 7.26 -28.50
CA GLY A 282 6.26 6.14 -28.90
C GLY A 282 6.62 4.80 -28.22
N THR A 283 7.41 4.83 -27.15
CA THR A 283 7.78 3.63 -26.38
C THR A 283 7.59 3.84 -24.89
N PHE A 284 7.49 2.75 -24.15
CA PHE A 284 7.40 2.67 -22.71
C PHE A 284 8.57 1.88 -22.13
N LYS A 285 8.94 2.19 -20.89
CA LYS A 285 9.86 1.39 -20.07
C LYS A 285 9.10 0.90 -18.83
N GLU A 286 9.17 -0.40 -18.52
CA GLU A 286 8.66 -0.89 -17.23
C GLU A 286 9.66 -0.51 -16.12
N GLU A 287 9.21 0.30 -15.15
CA GLU A 287 10.05 0.89 -14.10
C GLU A 287 9.49 0.65 -12.69
N GLY A 288 8.55 -0.29 -12.48
CA GLY A 288 7.91 -0.49 -11.19
C GLY A 288 8.89 -0.68 -10.04
N ALA A 289 9.97 -1.43 -10.24
CA ALA A 289 11.00 -1.67 -9.21
C ALA A 289 11.78 -0.42 -8.79
N GLU A 290 11.86 0.59 -9.67
CA GLU A 290 12.55 1.85 -9.43
C GLU A 290 11.67 2.80 -8.59
N HIS A 291 10.33 2.69 -8.72
CA HIS A 291 9.37 3.63 -8.13
C HIS A 291 8.64 3.08 -6.89
N PHE A 292 8.32 1.79 -6.85
CA PHE A 292 7.55 1.14 -5.79
C PHE A 292 8.38 0.12 -5.01
N ARG A 293 8.17 0.06 -3.69
CA ARG A 293 8.89 -0.87 -2.81
C ARG A 293 8.13 -2.17 -2.53
N HIS A 294 6.80 -2.11 -2.51
CA HIS A 294 5.92 -3.24 -2.23
C HIS A 294 4.65 -3.12 -3.06
N TYR A 295 4.08 -4.25 -3.49
CA TYR A 295 2.79 -4.32 -4.17
C TYR A 295 1.78 -5.16 -3.40
N SER A 296 0.52 -5.02 -3.79
CA SER A 296 -0.47 -6.06 -3.50
C SER A 296 -0.04 -7.36 -4.18
N ARG A 297 -0.42 -8.48 -3.58
CA ARG A 297 -0.09 -9.81 -4.14
C ARG A 297 -1.16 -10.22 -5.13
N PHE A 298 -2.41 -10.06 -4.75
CA PHE A 298 -3.56 -10.39 -5.58
C PHE A 298 -4.16 -9.08 -6.11
N SER A 299 -3.36 -8.34 -6.88
CA SER A 299 -3.77 -7.04 -7.43
C SER A 299 -4.96 -7.24 -8.36
N MET A 300 -6.13 -6.76 -7.92
CA MET A 300 -7.37 -6.76 -8.70
C MET A 300 -7.56 -5.38 -9.34
N GLY A 301 -8.69 -4.69 -9.12
CA GLY A 301 -8.87 -3.36 -9.68
C GLY A 301 -7.95 -2.31 -9.03
N ASN A 302 -7.75 -1.21 -9.75
CA ASN A 302 -6.99 -0.06 -9.28
C ASN A 302 -7.70 1.25 -9.66
N ASP A 303 -7.30 2.33 -9.01
CA ASP A 303 -7.71 3.69 -9.36
C ASP A 303 -6.57 4.67 -9.04
N ILE A 304 -6.56 5.82 -9.72
CA ILE A 304 -5.51 6.83 -9.62
C ILE A 304 -6.13 8.20 -9.35
N ALA A 305 -5.79 8.80 -8.21
CA ALA A 305 -6.29 10.12 -7.82
C ALA A 305 -5.33 10.82 -6.85
N ASP A 306 -5.37 12.15 -6.83
CA ASP A 306 -4.80 12.98 -5.77
C ASP A 306 -5.76 12.95 -4.57
N TYR A 307 -5.57 11.99 -3.65
CA TYR A 307 -6.50 11.79 -2.53
C TYR A 307 -6.19 12.72 -1.34
N ASN A 308 -4.96 13.24 -1.24
CA ASN A 308 -4.50 14.08 -0.13
C ASN A 308 -4.38 15.57 -0.49
N ASN A 309 -4.77 15.96 -1.71
CA ASN A 309 -4.76 17.32 -2.24
C ASN A 309 -3.35 17.96 -2.25
N ASP A 310 -2.31 17.16 -2.48
CA ASP A 310 -0.94 17.66 -2.66
C ASP A 310 -0.56 17.91 -4.14
N ALA A 311 -1.54 17.75 -5.04
CA ALA A 311 -1.41 17.87 -6.48
C ALA A 311 -0.46 16.84 -7.12
N GLN A 312 -0.24 15.71 -6.47
CA GLN A 312 0.38 14.51 -7.02
C GLN A 312 -0.67 13.40 -7.15
N LEU A 313 -0.53 12.54 -8.16
CA LEU A 313 -1.41 11.38 -8.30
C LEU A 313 -0.86 10.20 -7.50
N ASP A 314 -1.76 9.53 -6.79
CA ASP A 314 -1.52 8.33 -6.00
C ASP A 314 -2.23 7.12 -6.62
N VAL A 315 -1.81 5.91 -6.26
CA VAL A 315 -2.37 4.67 -6.82
C VAL A 315 -2.93 3.79 -5.70
N ILE A 316 -4.23 3.44 -5.77
CA ILE A 316 -4.81 2.38 -4.94
C ILE A 316 -4.93 1.10 -5.76
N THR A 317 -4.54 -0.03 -5.18
CA THR A 317 -4.78 -1.37 -5.73
C THR A 317 -5.40 -2.26 -4.67
N VAL A 318 -6.50 -2.92 -4.98
CA VAL A 318 -7.22 -3.77 -4.02
C VAL A 318 -6.85 -5.25 -4.14
N ASP A 319 -6.96 -5.96 -3.03
CA ASP A 319 -6.66 -7.37 -2.79
C ASP A 319 -7.85 -7.97 -2.02
N MET A 320 -7.71 -9.18 -1.47
CA MET A 320 -8.77 -9.97 -0.86
C MET A 320 -8.64 -10.16 0.67
N LEU A 321 -7.88 -9.29 1.38
CA LEU A 321 -7.68 -9.42 2.84
C LEU A 321 -8.97 -9.11 3.62
N PRO A 322 -9.50 -10.06 4.41
CA PRO A 322 -10.72 -9.82 5.20
C PRO A 322 -10.46 -8.90 6.41
N PRO A 323 -11.34 -7.93 6.71
CA PRO A 323 -11.23 -7.10 7.91
C PRO A 323 -11.75 -7.82 9.18
N ASP A 324 -12.73 -8.71 9.02
CA ASP A 324 -13.31 -9.49 10.11
C ASP A 324 -12.32 -10.52 10.65
N GLU A 325 -12.09 -10.51 11.97
CA GLU A 325 -11.09 -11.38 12.63
C GLU A 325 -11.35 -12.86 12.36
N LYS A 326 -12.62 -13.28 12.41
CA LYS A 326 -12.96 -14.69 12.26
C LYS A 326 -12.62 -15.19 10.85
N THR A 327 -12.97 -14.41 9.83
CA THR A 327 -12.68 -14.72 8.44
C THR A 327 -11.17 -14.63 8.17
N LEU A 328 -10.49 -13.62 8.73
CA LEU A 328 -9.04 -13.47 8.67
C LEU A 328 -8.30 -14.72 9.17
N LYS A 329 -8.79 -15.37 10.24
CA LYS A 329 -8.15 -16.58 10.81
C LYS A 329 -8.37 -17.87 10.02
N THR A 330 -9.27 -17.87 9.03
CA THR A 330 -9.42 -18.99 8.10
C THR A 330 -8.88 -18.68 6.71
N TYR A 331 -8.40 -17.46 6.48
CA TYR A 331 -7.92 -16.98 5.19
C TYR A 331 -6.45 -17.36 4.94
N GLY A 332 -6.21 -18.12 3.87
CA GLY A 332 -4.91 -18.72 3.56
C GLY A 332 -4.21 -18.08 2.38
N SER A 333 -3.65 -16.88 2.55
CA SER A 333 -2.97 -16.17 1.44
C SER A 333 -1.60 -15.59 1.78
N GLU A 334 -1.16 -15.65 3.04
CA GLU A 334 0.17 -15.21 3.43
C GLU A 334 1.23 -16.19 2.92
N GLU A 335 2.37 -15.66 2.49
CA GLU A 335 3.52 -16.47 2.08
C GLU A 335 4.38 -16.85 3.28
N ARG A 336 4.80 -18.10 3.35
CA ARG A 336 5.91 -18.48 4.23
C ARG A 336 7.20 -17.81 3.73
N SER A 337 8.12 -17.52 4.66
CA SER A 337 9.37 -16.81 4.34
C SER A 337 10.24 -17.53 3.31
N ASP A 338 10.23 -18.86 3.27
CA ASP A 338 10.96 -19.67 2.30
C ASP A 338 10.45 -19.48 0.86
N ILE A 339 9.13 -19.47 0.67
CA ILE A 339 8.51 -19.20 -0.64
C ILE A 339 8.74 -17.75 -1.06
N TYR A 340 8.55 -16.81 -0.13
CA TYR A 340 8.79 -15.39 -0.35
C TYR A 340 10.22 -15.11 -0.83
N ASN A 341 11.22 -15.66 -0.14
CA ASN A 341 12.63 -15.52 -0.52
C ASN A 341 12.95 -16.22 -1.84
N TYR A 342 12.39 -17.41 -2.10
CA TYR A 342 12.57 -18.13 -3.37
C TYR A 342 12.07 -17.32 -4.58
N LYS A 343 10.96 -16.59 -4.41
CA LYS A 343 10.36 -15.71 -5.41
C LYS A 343 11.30 -14.53 -5.74
N ILE A 344 11.73 -13.80 -4.72
CA ILE A 344 12.50 -12.56 -4.89
C ILE A 344 13.95 -12.87 -5.29
N VAL A 345 14.66 -13.66 -4.48
CA VAL A 345 16.09 -13.95 -4.68
C VAL A 345 16.32 -14.93 -5.82
N GLY A 346 15.48 -15.96 -5.93
CA GLY A 346 15.66 -17.04 -6.90
C GLY A 346 15.12 -16.73 -8.30
N ASN A 347 14.07 -15.90 -8.40
CA ASN A 347 13.31 -15.74 -9.64
C ASN A 347 13.14 -14.30 -10.13
N GLY A 348 13.56 -13.28 -9.36
CA GLY A 348 13.63 -11.90 -9.83
C GLY A 348 12.31 -11.11 -9.77
N TYR A 349 11.39 -11.54 -8.91
CA TYR A 349 10.17 -10.78 -8.60
C TYR A 349 10.42 -9.74 -7.49
N GLN A 350 9.45 -8.86 -7.28
CA GLN A 350 9.49 -7.78 -6.29
C GLN A 350 8.73 -8.16 -5.01
N HIS A 351 8.83 -7.30 -3.98
CA HIS A 351 8.17 -7.54 -2.70
C HIS A 351 6.65 -7.37 -2.85
N GLN A 352 5.88 -8.34 -2.35
CA GLN A 352 4.42 -8.32 -2.39
C GLN A 352 3.83 -8.68 -1.04
N VAL A 353 2.62 -8.19 -0.77
CA VAL A 353 1.86 -8.45 0.45
C VAL A 353 0.40 -8.71 0.11
N SER A 354 -0.24 -9.68 0.76
CA SER A 354 -1.63 -10.08 0.48
C SER A 354 -2.63 -9.15 1.16
N ARG A 355 -2.76 -7.92 0.66
CA ARG A 355 -3.64 -6.85 1.16
C ARG A 355 -3.73 -5.70 0.17
N ASN A 356 -4.69 -4.80 0.34
CA ASN A 356 -4.73 -3.57 -0.47
C ASN A 356 -3.44 -2.76 -0.26
N SER A 357 -3.03 -2.07 -1.33
CA SER A 357 -1.86 -1.18 -1.34
C SER A 357 -2.27 0.20 -1.81
N LEU A 358 -1.92 1.23 -1.03
CA LEU A 358 -2.12 2.63 -1.36
C LEU A 358 -0.74 3.26 -1.52
N GLN A 359 -0.33 3.52 -2.76
CA GLN A 359 0.96 4.09 -3.11
C GLN A 359 0.83 5.61 -3.13
N ARG A 360 1.25 6.26 -2.04
CA ARG A 360 1.31 7.71 -1.96
C ARG A 360 2.55 8.23 -2.67
N ASN A 361 2.38 9.16 -3.59
CA ASN A 361 3.47 9.84 -4.28
C ASN A 361 4.28 10.69 -3.28
N ASN A 362 5.61 10.65 -3.36
CA ASN A 362 6.47 11.42 -2.45
C ASN A 362 6.81 12.82 -2.99
N GLY A 363 6.21 13.27 -4.10
CA GLY A 363 6.24 14.68 -4.54
C GLY A 363 6.57 14.93 -6.02
N ASN A 364 6.94 13.91 -6.79
CA ASN A 364 7.38 14.06 -8.19
C ASN A 364 7.18 12.79 -9.05
N GLY A 365 6.49 11.79 -8.51
CA GLY A 365 6.28 10.47 -9.10
C GLY A 365 7.52 9.62 -9.36
N THR A 366 8.70 9.99 -8.82
CA THR A 366 9.90 9.13 -8.89
C THR A 366 9.95 8.09 -7.77
N SER A 367 9.19 8.29 -6.68
CA SER A 367 9.11 7.32 -5.60
C SER A 367 7.76 7.39 -4.89
N PHE A 368 7.32 6.24 -4.40
CA PHE A 368 6.05 6.09 -3.69
C PHE A 368 6.24 5.40 -2.35
N SER A 369 5.38 5.76 -1.40
CA SER A 369 5.27 5.10 -0.10
C SER A 369 3.98 4.30 -0.04
N GLU A 370 4.06 3.02 0.28
CA GLU A 370 2.86 2.20 0.51
C GLU A 370 2.31 2.51 1.92
N VAL A 371 1.08 3.01 2.02
CA VAL A 371 0.49 3.56 3.25
C VAL A 371 -0.86 2.95 3.64
N ALA A 372 -1.35 1.88 3.00
CA ALA A 372 -2.71 1.39 3.23
C ALA A 372 -2.99 0.93 4.69
N LEU A 373 -1.97 0.49 5.45
CA LEU A 373 -2.16 0.11 6.85
C LEU A 373 -2.36 1.34 7.74
N VAL A 374 -1.55 2.39 7.58
CA VAL A 374 -1.67 3.64 8.35
C VAL A 374 -2.86 4.49 7.89
N SER A 375 -3.20 4.44 6.61
CA SER A 375 -4.40 5.06 6.03
C SER A 375 -5.67 4.26 6.27
N ASN A 376 -5.59 3.07 6.88
CA ASN A 376 -6.74 2.24 7.30
C ASN A 376 -7.62 1.71 6.15
N VAL A 377 -7.04 1.47 4.97
CA VAL A 377 -7.72 0.92 3.78
C VAL A 377 -7.17 -0.45 3.35
N SER A 378 -6.34 -1.08 4.18
CA SER A 378 -5.63 -2.32 3.83
C SER A 378 -6.49 -3.57 3.66
N ALA A 379 -7.73 -3.58 4.17
CA ALA A 379 -8.56 -4.78 4.25
C ALA A 379 -10.03 -4.49 3.92
N THR A 380 -10.52 -5.05 2.82
CA THR A 380 -11.91 -4.88 2.32
C THR A 380 -12.51 -6.20 1.82
N ASP A 381 -11.98 -7.33 2.30
CA ASP A 381 -12.35 -8.67 1.84
C ASP A 381 -12.11 -8.81 0.33
N TRP A 382 -12.75 -9.75 -0.37
CA TRP A 382 -12.55 -10.04 -1.80
C TRP A 382 -12.97 -8.87 -2.69
N SER A 383 -12.08 -7.90 -2.88
CA SER A 383 -12.39 -6.61 -3.51
C SER A 383 -12.16 -6.58 -5.02
N TRP A 384 -12.94 -5.78 -5.73
CA TRP A 384 -12.85 -5.65 -7.18
C TRP A 384 -12.55 -4.22 -7.59
N SER A 385 -13.51 -3.30 -7.45
CA SER A 385 -13.46 -1.96 -8.03
C SER A 385 -13.25 -0.90 -6.94
N PRO A 386 -12.02 -0.36 -6.75
CA PRO A 386 -11.82 0.89 -6.02
C PRO A 386 -12.23 2.09 -6.88
N LEU A 387 -12.82 3.10 -6.25
CA LEU A 387 -13.22 4.36 -6.89
C LEU A 387 -12.99 5.52 -5.91
N PHE A 388 -12.11 6.45 -6.27
CA PHE A 388 -11.92 7.72 -5.58
C PHE A 388 -12.90 8.76 -6.13
N ALA A 389 -13.72 9.32 -5.23
CA ALA A 389 -14.59 10.45 -5.54
C ALA A 389 -14.95 11.19 -4.24
N ASP A 390 -15.28 12.46 -4.33
CA ASP A 390 -15.75 13.26 -3.20
C ASP A 390 -17.28 13.05 -3.05
N PHE A 391 -17.71 12.15 -2.16
CA PHE A 391 -19.12 11.73 -2.08
C PHE A 391 -19.96 12.62 -1.15
N ASP A 392 -19.35 13.47 -0.32
CA ASP A 392 -20.07 14.45 0.50
C ASP A 392 -19.75 15.92 0.14
N ASN A 393 -18.98 16.14 -0.92
CA ASN A 393 -18.56 17.44 -1.43
C ASN A 393 -17.71 18.27 -0.44
N ASP A 394 -16.92 17.63 0.44
CA ASP A 394 -16.08 18.34 1.43
C ASP A 394 -14.71 18.80 0.91
N GLY A 395 -14.36 18.41 -0.31
CA GLY A 395 -13.09 18.69 -0.99
C GLY A 395 -12.04 17.58 -0.86
N TRP A 396 -12.33 16.47 -0.19
CA TRP A 396 -11.46 15.30 -0.04
C TRP A 396 -12.04 14.10 -0.77
N LYS A 397 -11.19 13.34 -1.46
CA LYS A 397 -11.66 12.16 -2.20
C LYS A 397 -11.87 11.03 -1.19
N ASP A 398 -13.10 10.60 -1.04
CA ASP A 398 -13.49 9.38 -0.36
C ASP A 398 -13.17 8.15 -1.23
N LEU A 399 -13.26 6.95 -0.66
CA LEU A 399 -12.95 5.70 -1.36
C LEU A 399 -14.10 4.70 -1.27
N PHE A 400 -14.68 4.34 -2.41
CA PHE A 400 -15.65 3.25 -2.53
C PHE A 400 -14.98 2.00 -3.10
N ILE A 401 -15.24 0.83 -2.50
CA ILE A 401 -14.69 -0.46 -2.95
C ILE A 401 -15.80 -1.49 -3.04
N THR A 402 -15.99 -2.09 -4.23
CA THR A 402 -16.87 -3.26 -4.37
C THR A 402 -16.18 -4.53 -3.87
N SER A 403 -16.95 -5.43 -3.26
CA SER A 403 -16.43 -6.68 -2.72
C SER A 403 -17.41 -7.86 -2.83
N GLY A 404 -16.86 -9.07 -2.74
CA GLY A 404 -17.58 -10.32 -2.61
C GLY A 404 -17.27 -11.32 -3.72
N ILE A 405 -17.32 -12.60 -3.39
CA ILE A 405 -17.15 -13.71 -4.34
C ILE A 405 -18.13 -14.85 -4.01
N VAL A 406 -18.67 -15.50 -5.04
CA VAL A 406 -19.66 -16.58 -4.87
C VAL A 406 -19.14 -17.72 -4.00
N LYS A 407 -17.88 -18.08 -4.20
CA LYS A 407 -17.22 -19.15 -3.47
C LYS A 407 -15.76 -18.78 -3.17
N ARG A 408 -15.30 -19.03 -1.93
CA ARG A 408 -13.94 -18.72 -1.46
C ARG A 408 -12.98 -19.91 -1.62
N PRO A 409 -12.11 -19.95 -2.65
CA PRO A 409 -11.18 -21.06 -2.83
C PRO A 409 -9.99 -21.05 -1.85
N VAL A 410 -9.75 -19.92 -1.17
CA VAL A 410 -8.56 -19.71 -0.30
C VAL A 410 -8.82 -19.94 1.19
N ASP A 411 -9.98 -20.48 1.55
CA ASP A 411 -10.26 -20.87 2.93
C ASP A 411 -9.42 -22.09 3.34
N LEU A 412 -8.72 -22.00 4.46
CA LEU A 412 -7.75 -22.99 4.92
C LEU A 412 -8.39 -24.34 5.30
N ASP A 413 -9.63 -24.33 5.81
CA ASP A 413 -10.37 -25.57 6.08
C ASP A 413 -10.79 -26.24 4.76
N TYR A 414 -11.20 -25.45 3.76
CA TYR A 414 -11.50 -25.93 2.42
C TYR A 414 -10.26 -26.47 1.69
N ILE A 415 -9.14 -25.75 1.68
CA ILE A 415 -7.87 -26.20 1.08
C ILE A 415 -7.46 -27.56 1.66
N LYS A 416 -7.51 -27.71 2.98
CA LYS A 416 -7.20 -28.97 3.67
C LYS A 416 -8.14 -30.09 3.24
N PHE A 417 -9.45 -29.82 3.17
CA PHE A 417 -10.45 -30.78 2.71
C PHE A 417 -10.15 -31.27 1.28
N VAL A 418 -9.90 -30.37 0.33
CA VAL A 418 -9.64 -30.73 -1.08
C VAL A 418 -8.34 -31.53 -1.22
N SER A 419 -7.29 -31.15 -0.50
CA SER A 419 -6.03 -31.91 -0.47
C SER A 419 -6.23 -33.34 0.04
N ASP A 420 -7.01 -33.53 1.11
CA ASP A 420 -7.31 -34.86 1.63
C ASP A 420 -8.19 -35.69 0.67
N LEU A 421 -9.13 -35.04 -0.01
CA LEU A 421 -10.02 -35.67 -0.99
C LEU A 421 -9.22 -36.14 -2.23
N ALA A 422 -8.32 -35.29 -2.73
CA ALA A 422 -7.41 -35.59 -3.82
C ALA A 422 -6.58 -36.86 -3.57
N GLN A 423 -6.05 -37.03 -2.35
CA GLN A 423 -5.28 -38.22 -1.97
C GLN A 423 -6.13 -39.50 -1.90
N LYS A 424 -7.45 -39.38 -1.68
CA LYS A 424 -8.37 -40.52 -1.51
C LYS A 424 -9.03 -40.96 -2.81
N ILE A 425 -9.22 -40.05 -3.78
CA ILE A 425 -10.01 -40.30 -4.99
C ILE A 425 -9.11 -40.25 -6.24
N ASN A 426 -8.85 -41.39 -6.89
CA ASN A 426 -8.14 -41.49 -8.18
C ASN A 426 -8.94 -40.97 -9.40
N ARG A 427 -9.92 -40.07 -9.20
CA ARG A 427 -10.88 -39.58 -10.22
C ARG A 427 -11.08 -38.06 -10.17
N HIS A 428 -9.96 -37.33 -10.19
CA HIS A 428 -9.99 -35.88 -10.41
C HIS A 428 -10.78 -35.54 -11.67
N GLY A 429 -11.64 -34.50 -11.60
CA GLY A 429 -12.49 -34.05 -12.71
C GLY A 429 -13.69 -34.96 -13.02
N SER A 430 -14.20 -35.68 -12.02
CA SER A 430 -15.49 -36.39 -12.12
C SER A 430 -16.61 -35.54 -11.50
N THR A 431 -17.85 -35.68 -12.00
CA THR A 431 -19.00 -34.90 -11.51
C THR A 431 -19.21 -35.01 -10.00
N ASP A 432 -19.06 -36.20 -9.42
CA ASP A 432 -19.19 -36.41 -7.97
C ASP A 432 -18.12 -35.64 -7.18
N TYR A 433 -16.88 -35.57 -7.69
CA TYR A 433 -15.79 -34.82 -7.06
C TYR A 433 -16.05 -33.31 -7.12
N ASP A 434 -16.52 -32.80 -8.26
CA ASP A 434 -16.83 -31.38 -8.45
C ASP A 434 -17.97 -30.94 -7.53
N GLU A 435 -19.05 -31.73 -7.45
CA GLU A 435 -20.19 -31.47 -6.55
C GLU A 435 -19.77 -31.44 -5.07
N GLU A 436 -19.01 -32.44 -4.62
CA GLU A 436 -18.56 -32.52 -3.24
C GLU A 436 -17.65 -31.32 -2.89
N THR A 437 -16.73 -30.99 -3.79
CA THR A 437 -15.78 -29.88 -3.64
C THR A 437 -16.50 -28.53 -3.58
N LEU A 438 -17.41 -28.25 -4.52
CA LEU A 438 -18.17 -26.99 -4.55
C LEU A 438 -19.08 -26.82 -3.34
N SER A 439 -19.64 -27.92 -2.81
CA SER A 439 -20.50 -27.90 -1.63
C SER A 439 -19.76 -27.48 -0.35
N LYS A 440 -18.44 -27.70 -0.30
CA LYS A 440 -17.57 -27.38 0.84
C LYS A 440 -16.88 -26.03 0.74
N MET A 441 -16.83 -25.43 -0.46
CA MET A 441 -16.25 -24.10 -0.64
C MET A 441 -17.17 -23.04 0.01
N PRO A 442 -16.66 -22.23 0.97
CA PRO A 442 -17.47 -21.25 1.70
C PRO A 442 -18.05 -20.15 0.81
N ASP A 443 -19.14 -19.55 1.26
CA ASP A 443 -19.71 -18.34 0.67
C ASP A 443 -18.84 -17.11 0.96
N GLY A 444 -18.74 -16.20 -0.01
CA GLY A 444 -17.99 -14.95 0.13
C GLY A 444 -18.83 -13.71 -0.10
N SER A 445 -20.13 -13.76 0.19
CA SER A 445 -20.98 -12.57 0.05
C SER A 445 -20.73 -11.57 1.19
N ILE A 446 -20.55 -10.31 0.83
CA ILE A 446 -20.29 -9.18 1.74
C ILE A 446 -20.88 -7.90 1.13
N HIS A 447 -20.95 -6.82 1.91
CA HIS A 447 -21.30 -5.49 1.41
C HIS A 447 -20.11 -4.82 0.69
N PRO A 448 -20.35 -3.85 -0.20
CA PRO A 448 -19.28 -2.95 -0.64
C PRO A 448 -18.84 -2.04 0.52
N PHE A 449 -17.61 -1.55 0.47
CA PHE A 449 -17.03 -0.66 1.47
C PHE A 449 -17.07 0.79 1.00
N LEU A 450 -17.34 1.71 1.92
CA LEU A 450 -17.21 3.14 1.71
C LEU A 450 -16.38 3.74 2.83
N PHE A 451 -15.36 4.47 2.46
CA PHE A 451 -14.44 5.11 3.38
C PHE A 451 -14.50 6.63 3.23
N HIS A 452 -14.71 7.33 4.35
CA HIS A 452 -14.60 8.79 4.40
C HIS A 452 -13.15 9.20 4.65
N ASN A 453 -12.64 10.17 3.88
CA ASN A 453 -11.24 10.62 3.97
C ASN A 453 -11.05 11.77 4.97
N GLU A 454 -10.44 11.46 6.11
CA GLU A 454 -10.06 12.44 7.13
C GLU A 454 -8.63 12.98 6.90
N LYS A 455 -8.35 13.46 5.68
CA LYS A 455 -7.06 14.03 5.29
C LYS A 455 -5.90 13.04 5.45
N GLU A 456 -5.93 12.01 4.63
CA GLU A 456 -4.96 10.89 4.51
C GLU A 456 -5.28 9.62 5.28
N VAL A 457 -6.15 9.69 6.29
CA VAL A 457 -6.64 8.53 7.05
C VAL A 457 -8.10 8.30 6.72
N PHE A 458 -8.46 7.06 6.40
CA PHE A 458 -9.79 6.70 5.99
C PHE A 458 -10.58 6.02 7.11
N ASN A 459 -11.83 6.45 7.29
CA ASN A 459 -12.77 5.84 8.22
C ASN A 459 -13.81 5.03 7.44
N ASP A 460 -13.98 3.75 7.78
CA ASP A 460 -15.06 2.94 7.22
C ASP A 460 -16.42 3.48 7.71
N VAL A 461 -17.20 4.02 6.77
CA VAL A 461 -18.54 4.58 6.97
C VAL A 461 -19.61 3.72 6.29
N SER A 462 -19.30 2.48 5.93
CA SER A 462 -20.23 1.56 5.26
C SER A 462 -21.53 1.37 6.06
N GLU A 463 -21.46 1.36 7.40
CA GLU A 463 -22.63 1.24 8.25
C GLU A 463 -23.49 2.50 8.26
N SER A 464 -22.89 3.67 8.53
CA SER A 464 -23.62 4.94 8.61
C SER A 464 -24.16 5.42 7.26
N SER A 465 -23.50 5.04 6.16
CA SER A 465 -23.93 5.35 4.78
C SER A 465 -25.04 4.45 4.24
N GLY A 466 -25.41 3.39 4.96
CA GLY A 466 -26.50 2.47 4.60
C GLY A 466 -26.08 1.27 3.74
N LEU A 467 -24.77 1.03 3.57
CA LEU A 467 -24.24 -0.05 2.74
C LEU A 467 -24.05 -1.37 3.49
N SER A 468 -23.78 -1.36 4.80
CA SER A 468 -23.48 -2.57 5.58
C SER A 468 -24.63 -3.60 5.64
N GLY A 469 -25.87 -3.16 5.37
CA GLY A 469 -27.03 -4.03 5.26
C GLY A 469 -27.10 -4.84 3.96
N LEU A 470 -26.26 -4.52 2.98
CA LEU A 470 -26.13 -5.27 1.73
C LEU A 470 -25.38 -6.58 1.97
N LYS A 471 -25.70 -7.58 1.14
CA LYS A 471 -24.95 -8.83 1.10
C LYS A 471 -25.06 -9.43 -0.28
N GLY A 472 -23.95 -9.47 -1.01
CA GLY A 472 -23.95 -9.90 -2.40
C GLY A 472 -22.56 -10.11 -2.97
N PHE A 473 -22.48 -10.09 -4.29
CA PHE A 473 -21.27 -10.24 -5.08
C PHE A 473 -21.20 -9.04 -6.02
N PHE A 474 -20.47 -8.02 -5.59
CA PHE A 474 -20.39 -6.74 -6.25
C PHE A 474 -19.09 -6.67 -7.03
N ASN A 475 -19.14 -6.59 -8.37
CA ASN A 475 -17.96 -6.66 -9.23
C ASN A 475 -17.60 -5.27 -9.77
N GLY A 476 -17.70 -5.01 -11.07
CA GLY A 476 -17.38 -3.70 -11.65
C GLY A 476 -18.34 -2.62 -11.15
N ALA A 477 -17.80 -1.41 -10.94
CA ALA A 477 -18.58 -0.23 -10.58
C ALA A 477 -18.10 1.01 -11.31
N ALA A 478 -18.96 2.01 -11.42
CA ALA A 478 -18.65 3.33 -11.97
C ALA A 478 -19.46 4.40 -11.23
N TYR A 479 -18.96 5.63 -11.20
CA TYR A 479 -19.62 6.78 -10.57
C TYR A 479 -19.90 7.92 -11.58
N GLY A 480 -20.92 8.72 -11.27
CA GLY A 480 -21.33 9.90 -12.05
C GLY A 480 -22.53 10.62 -11.42
N ASP A 481 -22.80 11.86 -11.81
CA ASP A 481 -23.97 12.64 -11.33
C ASP A 481 -25.21 12.31 -12.19
N LEU A 482 -25.95 11.25 -11.85
CA LEU A 482 -26.98 10.69 -12.74
C LEU A 482 -28.25 11.56 -12.84
N ASN A 483 -28.41 12.54 -11.96
CA ASN A 483 -29.55 13.45 -11.93
C ASN A 483 -29.15 14.94 -12.02
N ASN A 484 -27.86 15.24 -12.25
CA ASN A 484 -27.29 16.58 -12.34
C ASN A 484 -27.56 17.44 -11.09
N ASP A 485 -27.52 16.84 -9.90
CA ASP A 485 -27.80 17.54 -8.65
C ASP A 485 -26.54 17.94 -7.87
N GLY A 486 -25.35 17.55 -8.34
CA GLY A 486 -24.06 17.82 -7.72
C GLY A 486 -23.64 16.80 -6.65
N ASN A 487 -24.41 15.74 -6.40
CA ASN A 487 -23.94 14.61 -5.60
C ASN A 487 -23.59 13.45 -6.54
N ILE A 488 -22.41 12.86 -6.35
CA ILE A 488 -21.97 11.75 -7.19
C ILE A 488 -22.65 10.43 -6.77
N ASP A 489 -23.32 9.79 -7.73
CA ASP A 489 -23.99 8.50 -7.59
C ASP A 489 -23.08 7.34 -8.02
N ILE A 490 -23.46 6.11 -7.64
CA ILE A 490 -22.70 4.90 -7.96
C ILE A 490 -23.60 3.86 -8.62
N VAL A 491 -23.07 3.20 -9.66
CA VAL A 491 -23.70 2.06 -10.33
C VAL A 491 -22.78 0.84 -10.24
N VAL A 492 -23.33 -0.31 -9.87
CA VAL A 492 -22.56 -1.55 -9.65
C VAL A 492 -23.16 -2.72 -10.42
N ASN A 493 -22.31 -3.46 -11.11
CA ASN A 493 -22.62 -4.75 -11.70
C ASN A 493 -22.58 -5.83 -10.61
N SER A 494 -23.71 -6.51 -10.40
CA SER A 494 -23.85 -7.56 -9.40
C SER A 494 -23.94 -8.92 -10.06
N LEU A 495 -23.22 -9.90 -9.53
CA LEU A 495 -23.33 -11.29 -9.99
C LEU A 495 -24.56 -11.99 -9.37
N ASN A 496 -25.32 -12.70 -10.21
CA ASN A 496 -26.50 -13.49 -9.81
C ASN A 496 -27.58 -12.69 -9.05
N ALA A 497 -27.59 -11.38 -9.20
CA ALA A 497 -28.53 -10.44 -8.61
C ALA A 497 -28.72 -9.25 -9.55
N GLU A 498 -29.77 -8.45 -9.31
CA GLU A 498 -29.98 -7.20 -10.04
C GLU A 498 -28.82 -6.21 -9.76
N ALA A 499 -28.46 -5.42 -10.76
CA ALA A 499 -27.50 -4.33 -10.59
C ALA A 499 -27.95 -3.34 -9.52
N LEU A 500 -26.97 -2.76 -8.84
CA LEU A 500 -27.20 -1.80 -7.77
C LEU A 500 -27.02 -0.39 -8.30
N VAL A 501 -28.00 0.47 -8.06
CA VAL A 501 -27.93 1.92 -8.30
C VAL A 501 -28.06 2.61 -6.96
N LEU A 502 -26.99 3.29 -6.55
CA LEU A 502 -26.88 4.01 -5.29
C LEU A 502 -27.03 5.50 -5.56
N ARG A 503 -28.17 6.05 -5.15
CA ARG A 503 -28.43 7.49 -5.18
C ARG A 503 -27.77 8.16 -3.98
N ASN A 504 -26.94 9.16 -4.23
CA ASN A 504 -26.28 9.92 -3.19
C ASN A 504 -27.22 11.00 -2.63
N THR A 505 -27.58 10.83 -1.36
CA THR A 505 -28.50 11.68 -0.61
C THR A 505 -27.81 12.51 0.47
N SER A 506 -26.49 12.59 0.41
CA SER A 506 -25.69 13.41 1.32
C SER A 506 -26.15 14.88 1.32
N PRO A 507 -25.99 15.61 2.44
CA PRO A 507 -26.33 17.02 2.52
C PRO A 507 -25.69 17.83 1.38
N LYS A 508 -26.45 18.74 0.77
CA LYS A 508 -25.94 19.57 -0.33
C LYS A 508 -24.86 20.52 0.15
N LYS A 509 -23.65 20.37 -0.39
CA LYS A 509 -22.55 21.35 -0.32
C LYS A 509 -22.27 21.93 -1.71
N ASN A 510 -21.33 22.85 -1.81
CA ASN A 510 -20.98 23.47 -3.08
C ASN A 510 -20.07 22.55 -3.89
N PHE A 511 -20.16 22.62 -5.21
CA PHE A 511 -19.36 21.80 -6.12
C PHE A 511 -18.99 22.55 -7.39
N LEU A 512 -18.16 21.94 -8.23
CA LEU A 512 -17.91 22.35 -9.62
C LEU A 512 -17.77 21.09 -10.49
N ASN A 513 -18.54 21.02 -11.58
CA ASN A 513 -18.30 20.04 -12.64
C ASN A 513 -17.56 20.72 -13.80
N ILE A 514 -16.61 20.03 -14.41
CA ILE A 514 -15.90 20.51 -15.61
C ILE A 514 -16.08 19.48 -16.73
N GLU A 515 -16.56 19.93 -17.89
CA GLU A 515 -16.56 19.17 -19.13
C GLU A 515 -15.54 19.76 -20.12
N PHE A 516 -14.94 18.92 -20.95
CA PHE A 516 -13.90 19.29 -21.89
C PHE A 516 -14.36 19.12 -23.34
N LYS A 517 -13.95 20.07 -24.18
CA LYS A 517 -14.10 20.06 -25.64
C LYS A 517 -12.71 20.16 -26.26
N GLY A 518 -12.13 19.01 -26.56
CA GLY A 518 -10.82 18.87 -27.18
C GLY A 518 -10.84 19.15 -28.68
N ASN A 519 -9.66 19.26 -29.27
CA ASN A 519 -9.45 19.36 -30.71
C ASN A 519 -9.09 17.99 -31.32
N GLY A 520 -9.11 17.90 -32.65
CA GLY A 520 -8.69 16.67 -33.34
C GLY A 520 -9.69 15.53 -33.14
N LEU A 521 -9.17 14.32 -32.95
CA LEU A 521 -9.99 13.12 -32.71
C LEU A 521 -10.20 12.86 -31.21
N ASN A 522 -9.43 13.53 -30.32
CA ASN A 522 -9.68 13.52 -28.87
C ASN A 522 -10.75 14.58 -28.48
N THR A 523 -11.98 14.43 -28.96
CA THR A 523 -13.03 15.45 -28.83
C THR A 523 -13.46 15.71 -27.38
N LYS A 524 -13.34 14.70 -26.50
CA LYS A 524 -13.66 14.78 -25.07
C LYS A 524 -12.49 15.24 -24.20
N GLY A 525 -11.30 15.48 -24.78
CA GLY A 525 -10.13 15.96 -24.06
C GLY A 525 -9.60 14.98 -23.01
N ILE A 526 -9.65 13.67 -23.27
CA ILE A 526 -9.08 12.64 -22.39
C ILE A 526 -7.60 12.96 -22.15
N GLY A 527 -7.16 12.89 -20.89
CA GLY A 527 -5.83 13.33 -20.43
C GLY A 527 -5.78 14.78 -19.93
N ALA A 528 -6.83 15.59 -20.15
CA ALA A 528 -6.88 16.94 -19.62
C ALA A 528 -6.84 16.95 -18.09
N LYS A 529 -6.14 17.95 -17.54
CA LYS A 529 -5.93 18.15 -16.10
C LYS A 529 -6.55 19.45 -15.65
N ALA A 530 -7.13 19.44 -14.46
CA ALA A 530 -7.70 20.62 -13.83
C ALA A 530 -7.15 20.82 -12.41
N PHE A 531 -6.63 22.01 -12.16
CA PHE A 531 -6.24 22.48 -10.83
C PHE A 531 -7.20 23.59 -10.40
N VAL A 532 -7.93 23.38 -9.32
CA VAL A 532 -8.92 24.32 -8.77
C VAL A 532 -8.34 24.98 -7.52
N TYR A 533 -8.13 26.29 -7.58
CA TYR A 533 -7.61 27.10 -6.48
C TYR A 533 -8.74 27.90 -5.84
N PHE A 534 -8.89 27.78 -4.53
CA PHE A 534 -9.94 28.45 -3.77
C PHE A 534 -9.52 28.67 -2.31
N ASP A 535 -10.26 29.50 -1.59
CA ASP A 535 -9.98 29.85 -0.20
C ASP A 535 -8.52 30.32 0.06
N LYS A 536 -7.86 30.90 -0.94
CA LYS A 536 -6.45 31.36 -0.98
C LYS A 536 -5.36 30.29 -1.02
N ASP A 537 -5.45 29.25 -0.19
CA ASP A 537 -4.38 28.25 -0.01
C ASP A 537 -4.79 26.82 -0.37
N LYS A 538 -6.07 26.58 -0.70
CA LYS A 538 -6.52 25.24 -1.10
C LYS A 538 -6.34 25.03 -2.59
N ILE A 539 -5.89 23.84 -2.93
CA ILE A 539 -5.81 23.31 -4.29
C ILE A 539 -6.50 21.95 -4.32
N GLN A 540 -7.20 21.68 -5.41
CA GLN A 540 -7.58 20.32 -5.77
C GLN A 540 -7.13 20.04 -7.19
N PHE A 541 -6.63 18.83 -7.43
CA PHE A 541 -6.19 18.39 -8.73
C PHE A 541 -6.91 17.10 -9.15
N GLN A 542 -7.29 17.03 -10.43
CA GLN A 542 -7.79 15.82 -11.07
C GLN A 542 -7.36 15.77 -12.55
N GLN A 543 -7.21 14.54 -13.07
CA GLN A 543 -6.98 14.24 -14.49
C GLN A 543 -8.17 13.45 -15.06
N LEU A 544 -8.63 13.83 -16.25
CA LEU A 544 -9.72 13.15 -16.94
C LEU A 544 -9.21 11.86 -17.57
N MET A 545 -9.48 10.75 -16.88
CA MET A 545 -9.24 9.38 -17.32
C MET A 545 -10.48 8.55 -16.98
N PRO A 546 -11.32 8.20 -17.96
CA PRO A 546 -12.59 7.52 -17.69
C PRO A 546 -12.44 6.05 -17.28
N THR A 547 -11.44 5.33 -17.79
CA THR A 547 -11.20 3.93 -17.39
C THR A 547 -10.67 3.91 -15.96
N ARG A 548 -11.50 3.45 -15.01
CA ARG A 548 -11.20 3.41 -13.57
C ARG A 548 -11.84 2.20 -12.93
N GLY A 549 -11.27 1.76 -11.82
CA GLY A 549 -11.77 0.60 -11.08
C GLY A 549 -11.64 -0.69 -11.89
N PHE A 550 -12.51 -1.67 -11.59
CA PHE A 550 -12.43 -2.99 -12.19
C PHE A 550 -13.42 -3.13 -13.36
N GLN A 551 -12.90 -3.41 -14.56
CA GLN A 551 -13.69 -3.68 -15.78
C GLN A 551 -14.60 -2.51 -16.25
N SER A 552 -14.44 -1.31 -15.70
CA SER A 552 -15.42 -0.23 -15.83
C SER A 552 -14.82 1.05 -16.42
N SER A 553 -15.72 1.97 -16.79
CA SER A 553 -15.39 3.37 -17.08
C SER A 553 -16.43 4.33 -16.47
N THR A 554 -15.97 5.42 -15.87
CA THR A 554 -16.79 6.44 -15.21
C THR A 554 -17.20 7.57 -16.16
N ASP A 555 -18.02 8.48 -15.64
CA ASP A 555 -18.43 9.68 -16.36
C ASP A 555 -17.23 10.57 -16.79
N TYR A 556 -17.46 11.41 -17.79
CA TYR A 556 -16.48 12.26 -18.46
C TYR A 556 -16.34 13.67 -17.85
N GLN A 557 -17.06 13.93 -16.75
CA GLN A 557 -17.00 15.19 -16.02
C GLN A 557 -16.04 15.06 -14.83
N LEU A 558 -15.15 16.04 -14.66
CA LEU A 558 -14.38 16.16 -13.42
C LEU A 558 -15.22 16.88 -12.37
N HIS A 559 -15.41 16.25 -11.21
CA HIS A 559 -16.25 16.74 -10.13
C HIS A 559 -15.41 17.17 -8.93
N PHE A 560 -15.53 18.42 -8.52
CA PHE A 560 -14.81 18.98 -7.37
C PHE A 560 -15.82 19.41 -6.30
N GLY A 561 -15.80 18.78 -5.12
CA GLY A 561 -16.52 19.29 -3.96
C GLY A 561 -15.80 20.50 -3.38
N LEU A 562 -16.56 21.50 -2.95
CA LEU A 562 -16.05 22.80 -2.53
C LEU A 562 -16.56 23.18 -1.13
N ASP A 563 -17.20 22.26 -0.43
CA ASP A 563 -17.78 22.45 0.89
C ASP A 563 -18.65 23.73 0.94
N VAL A 564 -18.30 24.71 1.78
CA VAL A 564 -19.02 25.97 1.91
C VAL A 564 -18.52 27.09 0.99
N CYS A 565 -17.47 26.83 0.19
CA CYS A 565 -16.86 27.83 -0.68
C CYS A 565 -17.88 28.40 -1.68
N GLN A 566 -17.90 29.73 -1.79
CA GLN A 566 -18.85 30.46 -2.62
C GLN A 566 -18.23 30.96 -3.93
N LYS A 567 -16.90 30.95 -4.04
CA LYS A 567 -16.20 31.53 -5.18
C LYS A 567 -14.83 30.89 -5.37
N ILE A 568 -14.54 30.52 -6.61
CA ILE A 568 -13.26 29.95 -7.01
C ILE A 568 -12.32 31.08 -7.44
N ASP A 569 -11.10 31.08 -6.93
CA ASP A 569 -10.09 32.10 -7.24
C ASP A 569 -9.60 31.94 -8.68
N SER A 570 -9.18 30.72 -9.03
CA SER A 570 -8.79 30.36 -10.39
C SER A 570 -8.85 28.87 -10.66
N ILE A 571 -9.08 28.52 -11.92
CA ILE A 571 -9.00 27.15 -12.45
C ILE A 571 -7.92 27.15 -13.53
N LEU A 572 -6.90 26.33 -13.36
CA LEU A 572 -5.89 26.06 -14.38
C LEU A 572 -6.25 24.76 -15.07
N ILE A 573 -6.40 24.83 -16.40
CA ILE A 573 -6.63 23.68 -17.25
C ILE A 573 -5.38 23.42 -18.07
N VAL A 574 -4.87 22.20 -18.04
CA VAL A 574 -3.76 21.73 -18.88
C VAL A 574 -4.29 20.66 -19.81
N TRP A 575 -4.09 20.83 -21.11
CA TRP A 575 -4.54 19.90 -22.15
C TRP A 575 -3.44 18.86 -22.44
N PRO A 576 -3.79 17.71 -23.04
CA PRO A 576 -2.81 16.64 -23.32
C PRO A 576 -1.56 17.15 -24.06
N ASN A 577 -1.74 18.03 -25.05
CA ASN A 577 -0.64 18.67 -25.79
C ASN A 577 0.17 19.73 -25.01
N GLN A 578 0.03 19.78 -23.68
CA GLN A 578 0.70 20.69 -22.74
C GLN A 578 0.40 22.17 -22.94
N LYS A 579 -0.58 22.56 -23.77
CA LYS A 579 -1.13 23.91 -23.74
C LYS A 579 -2.00 24.08 -22.50
N TYR A 580 -2.11 25.30 -22.01
CA TYR A 580 -2.93 25.57 -20.83
C TYR A 580 -3.81 26.81 -21.00
N GLN A 581 -4.81 26.92 -20.13
CA GLN A 581 -5.62 28.11 -19.98
C GLN A 581 -5.99 28.33 -18.52
N ILE A 582 -6.17 29.59 -18.14
CA ILE A 582 -6.55 29.98 -16.77
C ILE A 582 -7.90 30.67 -16.83
N ILE A 583 -8.85 30.17 -16.06
CA ILE A 583 -10.16 30.75 -15.84
C ILE A 583 -10.15 31.37 -14.45
N ARG A 584 -10.55 32.65 -14.33
CA ARG A 584 -10.57 33.38 -13.05
C ARG A 584 -11.99 33.68 -12.62
N ASP A 585 -12.18 33.81 -11.31
CA ASP A 585 -13.44 34.27 -10.72
C ASP A 585 -14.66 33.43 -11.15
N SER A 586 -14.55 32.10 -11.10
CA SER A 586 -15.65 31.21 -11.48
C SER A 586 -16.63 30.99 -10.32
N ASP A 587 -17.93 30.99 -10.63
CA ASP A 587 -18.98 30.56 -9.70
C ASP A 587 -18.90 29.06 -9.40
N VAL A 588 -19.47 28.69 -8.25
CA VAL A 588 -19.72 27.30 -7.82
C VAL A 588 -21.11 26.81 -8.30
N ASN A 589 -21.39 25.52 -8.11
CA ASN A 589 -22.65 24.82 -8.40
C ASN A 589 -23.08 24.89 -9.87
N LYS A 590 -22.13 24.67 -10.78
CA LYS A 590 -22.39 24.66 -12.22
C LYS A 590 -21.51 23.65 -12.94
N LEU A 591 -21.96 23.29 -14.14
CA LEU A 591 -21.15 22.65 -15.16
C LEU A 591 -20.39 23.73 -15.95
N LEU A 592 -19.06 23.65 -15.94
CA LEU A 592 -18.17 24.52 -16.68
C LEU A 592 -17.67 23.81 -17.94
N SER A 593 -18.06 24.34 -19.10
CA SER A 593 -17.58 23.85 -20.40
C SER A 593 -16.30 24.56 -20.83
N VAL A 594 -15.22 23.79 -21.02
CA VAL A 594 -13.90 24.31 -21.39
C VAL A 594 -13.52 23.83 -22.78
N ASN A 595 -13.01 24.74 -23.63
CA ASN A 595 -12.65 24.44 -25.01
C ASN A 595 -11.16 24.64 -25.28
N GLU A 596 -10.50 23.62 -25.83
CA GLU A 596 -9.05 23.60 -26.07
C GLU A 596 -8.60 24.69 -27.04
N SER A 597 -9.46 25.15 -27.95
CA SER A 597 -9.13 26.26 -28.87
C SER A 597 -8.78 27.57 -28.15
N MET A 598 -9.10 27.70 -26.85
CA MET A 598 -8.72 28.84 -26.02
C MET A 598 -7.37 28.66 -25.30
N ALA A 599 -6.76 27.48 -25.37
CA ALA A 599 -5.49 27.17 -24.72
C ALA A 599 -4.29 27.78 -25.47
N SER A 600 -3.28 28.17 -24.71
CA SER A 600 -2.06 28.76 -25.26
C SER A 600 -0.86 28.50 -24.34
N GLY A 601 0.35 28.87 -24.80
CA GLY A 601 1.57 28.66 -24.04
C GLY A 601 1.96 27.18 -23.92
N VAL A 602 2.94 26.91 -23.06
CA VAL A 602 3.39 25.57 -22.69
C VAL A 602 3.38 25.50 -21.18
N PHE A 603 2.69 24.50 -20.64
CA PHE A 603 2.58 24.27 -19.21
C PHE A 603 3.94 23.86 -18.63
N LYS A 604 4.16 24.29 -17.38
CA LYS A 604 5.34 24.01 -16.58
C LYS A 604 4.89 24.01 -15.13
N ILE A 605 4.93 22.85 -14.48
CA ILE A 605 4.34 22.63 -13.16
C ILE A 605 4.93 23.58 -12.11
N GLU A 606 6.23 23.88 -12.20
CA GLU A 606 6.96 24.75 -11.28
C GLU A 606 6.45 26.21 -11.24
N ASN A 607 5.68 26.63 -12.25
CA ASN A 607 5.11 27.97 -12.30
C ASN A 607 3.76 28.09 -11.55
N PHE A 608 3.13 26.95 -11.24
CA PHE A 608 1.73 26.93 -10.79
C PHE A 608 1.52 26.13 -9.49
N VAL A 609 2.30 25.08 -9.29
CA VAL A 609 2.24 24.23 -8.09
C VAL A 609 3.49 24.50 -7.25
N PRO A 610 3.34 24.79 -5.94
CA PRO A 610 4.49 24.97 -5.05
C PRO A 610 5.36 23.72 -5.03
N THR A 611 6.68 23.87 -5.19
CA THR A 611 7.61 22.75 -5.01
C THR A 611 7.61 22.33 -3.55
N ILE A 612 7.36 21.05 -3.30
CA ILE A 612 7.55 20.46 -1.96
C ILE A 612 9.04 20.53 -1.65
N GLN A 613 9.41 21.27 -0.59
CA GLN A 613 10.80 21.34 -0.16
C GLN A 613 11.17 19.99 0.48
N GLU A 614 12.06 19.24 -0.17
CA GLU A 614 12.60 18.02 0.43
C GLU A 614 13.42 18.37 1.68
N ASN A 615 13.17 17.65 2.78
CA ASN A 615 13.96 17.79 4.02
C ASN A 615 15.37 17.19 3.88
N PHE A 616 15.56 16.32 2.90
CA PHE A 616 16.82 15.61 2.62
C PHE A 616 17.12 15.68 1.12
N VAL A 617 18.40 15.68 0.75
CA VAL A 617 18.86 15.65 -0.65
C VAL A 617 19.72 14.41 -0.83
N ASP A 618 19.45 13.62 -1.86
CA ASP A 618 20.32 12.47 -2.21
C ASP A 618 21.61 12.96 -2.87
N ILE A 619 22.72 12.79 -2.14
CA ILE A 619 24.09 13.13 -2.60
C ILE A 619 24.91 11.89 -2.94
N SER A 620 24.32 10.69 -3.00
CA SER A 620 25.05 9.42 -3.16
C SER A 620 25.95 9.41 -4.40
N SER A 621 25.48 10.01 -5.52
CA SER A 621 26.26 10.13 -6.76
C SER A 621 27.46 11.10 -6.66
N GLN A 622 27.40 12.06 -5.73
CA GLN A 622 28.46 13.04 -5.48
C GLN A 622 29.54 12.48 -4.56
N VAL A 623 29.15 11.65 -3.58
CA VAL A 623 30.01 11.14 -2.50
C VAL A 623 30.89 9.96 -2.92
N GLN A 624 30.54 9.24 -4.01
CA GLN A 624 31.30 8.11 -4.57
C GLN A 624 31.81 7.10 -3.52
N CYS A 625 30.96 6.73 -2.55
CA CYS A 625 31.30 5.74 -1.53
C CYS A 625 31.21 4.32 -2.11
N ASP A 626 32.35 3.61 -2.16
CA ASP A 626 32.45 2.25 -2.73
C ASP A 626 32.02 1.14 -1.74
N TRP A 627 31.52 1.48 -0.54
CA TRP A 627 31.01 0.51 0.41
C TRP A 627 29.49 0.32 0.27
N ARG A 628 29.04 -0.93 0.28
CA ARG A 628 27.61 -1.29 0.24
C ARG A 628 27.33 -2.41 1.22
N HIS A 629 26.29 -2.22 2.05
CA HIS A 629 25.84 -3.26 2.96
C HIS A 629 25.38 -4.50 2.19
N SER A 630 25.80 -5.67 2.67
CA SER A 630 25.31 -6.96 2.22
C SER A 630 24.90 -7.75 3.44
N GLU A 631 23.59 -7.86 3.64
CA GLU A 631 23.00 -8.60 4.75
C GLU A 631 23.20 -10.11 4.59
N ASN A 632 23.26 -10.81 5.71
CA ASN A 632 23.29 -12.27 5.75
C ASN A 632 21.89 -12.87 5.46
N GLN A 633 21.84 -14.11 4.99
CA GLN A 633 20.58 -14.79 4.63
C GLN A 633 20.05 -15.71 5.74
N PHE A 634 20.42 -15.47 7.00
CA PHE A 634 19.96 -16.30 8.10
C PHE A 634 18.45 -16.13 8.35
N GLU A 635 17.80 -17.22 8.76
CA GLU A 635 16.36 -17.29 9.01
C GLU A 635 16.13 -17.71 10.46
N ASP A 636 16.02 -16.73 11.37
CA ASP A 636 15.79 -16.95 12.80
C ASP A 636 14.55 -17.81 13.08
N PHE A 637 13.52 -17.71 12.24
CA PHE A 637 12.26 -18.45 12.36
C PHE A 637 12.43 -19.98 12.30
N ASN A 638 13.56 -20.48 11.79
CA ASN A 638 13.88 -21.91 11.82
C ASN A 638 14.32 -22.40 13.21
N ASN A 639 14.85 -21.49 14.05
CA ASN A 639 15.27 -21.79 15.41
C ASN A 639 14.20 -21.41 16.44
N GLN A 640 13.51 -20.29 16.23
CA GLN A 640 12.43 -19.81 17.09
C GLN A 640 11.23 -19.45 16.22
N HIS A 641 10.28 -20.39 16.09
CA HIS A 641 9.23 -20.32 15.07
C HIS A 641 8.22 -19.17 15.25
N LEU A 642 8.05 -18.68 16.47
CA LEU A 642 6.98 -17.73 16.82
C LEU A 642 7.47 -16.28 17.05
N ILE A 643 8.75 -15.99 16.81
CA ILE A 643 9.27 -14.64 16.98
C ILE A 643 8.67 -13.69 15.92
N PRO A 644 8.49 -12.40 16.23
CA PRO A 644 7.78 -11.47 15.35
C PRO A 644 8.62 -10.95 14.18
N HIS A 645 9.96 -10.92 14.33
CA HIS A 645 10.91 -10.45 13.34
C HIS A 645 12.28 -11.11 13.56
N LYS A 646 13.20 -10.96 12.59
CA LYS A 646 14.56 -11.49 12.69
C LYS A 646 15.41 -10.69 13.67
N GLU A 647 16.22 -11.38 14.46
CA GLU A 647 17.18 -10.79 15.38
C GLU A 647 18.62 -10.79 14.82
N SER A 648 18.84 -11.54 13.74
CA SER A 648 20.13 -11.64 13.07
C SER A 648 20.45 -10.51 12.09
N THR A 649 19.50 -9.62 11.79
CA THR A 649 19.63 -8.57 10.76
C THR A 649 19.24 -7.20 11.32
N ARG A 650 19.96 -6.76 12.36
CA ARG A 650 19.66 -5.51 13.10
C ARG A 650 20.52 -4.31 12.66
N GLY A 651 21.48 -4.54 11.78
CA GLY A 651 22.36 -3.51 11.22
C GLY A 651 21.95 -3.06 9.79
N PRO A 652 22.80 -2.25 9.14
CA PRO A 652 24.03 -1.67 9.66
C PRO A 652 23.76 -0.38 10.45
N LYS A 653 24.57 -0.11 11.48
CA LYS A 653 24.66 1.20 12.14
C LYS A 653 25.92 1.95 11.71
N LEU A 654 25.89 3.27 11.88
CA LEU A 654 26.97 4.19 11.56
C LEU A 654 27.44 4.92 12.82
N ALA A 655 28.75 5.10 12.94
CA ALA A 655 29.40 6.02 13.88
C ALA A 655 30.18 7.06 13.08
N VAL A 656 30.06 8.34 13.42
CA VAL A 656 30.67 9.47 12.70
C VAL A 656 31.64 10.18 13.63
N ALA A 657 32.84 10.51 13.14
CA ALA A 657 33.87 11.25 13.86
C ALA A 657 34.94 11.77 12.88
N ASP A 658 35.68 12.81 13.25
CA ASP A 658 36.93 13.19 12.58
C ASP A 658 38.07 12.36 13.23
N VAL A 659 38.48 11.25 12.60
CA VAL A 659 39.44 10.32 13.22
C VAL A 659 40.90 10.69 12.96
N ASN A 660 41.15 11.63 12.06
CA ASN A 660 42.49 12.04 11.65
C ASN A 660 42.80 13.53 11.93
N ASN A 661 41.84 14.26 12.52
CA ASN A 661 41.87 15.68 12.87
C ASN A 661 42.06 16.62 11.66
N ASP A 662 41.50 16.30 10.50
CA ASP A 662 41.55 17.16 9.31
C ASP A 662 40.34 18.10 9.16
N GLY A 663 39.36 18.00 10.06
CA GLY A 663 38.14 18.79 10.11
C GLY A 663 37.00 18.27 9.23
N LEU A 664 37.11 17.04 8.72
CA LEU A 664 36.10 16.37 7.90
C LEU A 664 35.41 15.22 8.67
N ASP A 665 34.18 14.89 8.28
CA ASP A 665 33.43 13.80 8.91
C ASP A 665 33.80 12.45 8.27
N ASP A 666 34.53 11.63 9.01
CA ASP A 666 34.73 10.22 8.72
C ASP A 666 33.62 9.37 9.33
N PHE A 667 33.47 8.12 8.87
CA PHE A 667 32.52 7.21 9.51
C PHE A 667 32.98 5.76 9.53
N TYR A 668 32.64 5.05 10.60
CA TYR A 668 32.65 3.60 10.64
C TYR A 668 31.24 3.07 10.39
N VAL A 669 31.13 2.09 9.49
CA VAL A 669 29.89 1.38 9.21
C VAL A 669 30.00 -0.07 9.64
N CYS A 670 29.03 -0.53 10.43
CA CYS A 670 28.95 -1.90 10.90
C CYS A 670 28.71 -2.88 9.75
N GLY A 671 29.37 -4.03 9.78
CA GLY A 671 29.17 -5.13 8.84
C GLY A 671 28.31 -6.26 9.42
N ALA A 672 27.48 -6.87 8.58
CA ALA A 672 26.75 -8.10 8.92
C ALA A 672 27.70 -9.31 8.95
N SER A 673 27.31 -10.38 9.65
CA SER A 673 28.06 -11.64 9.69
C SER A 673 28.37 -12.17 8.29
N GLY A 674 29.67 -12.32 8.00
CA GLY A 674 30.23 -12.65 6.68
C GLY A 674 30.83 -11.44 5.95
N THR A 675 30.46 -10.22 6.34
CA THR A 675 30.87 -8.94 5.74
C THR A 675 31.54 -8.06 6.81
N PRO A 676 32.81 -7.67 6.65
CA PRO A 676 33.47 -6.81 7.64
C PRO A 676 32.86 -5.41 7.67
N GLY A 677 32.83 -4.79 8.84
CA GLY A 677 32.63 -3.34 8.94
C GLY A 677 33.76 -2.57 8.27
N ALA A 678 33.52 -1.30 7.98
CA ALA A 678 34.47 -0.47 7.24
C ALA A 678 34.59 0.94 7.85
N LEU A 679 35.83 1.41 8.00
CA LEU A 679 36.13 2.81 8.27
C LEU A 679 36.30 3.54 6.94
N MET A 680 35.53 4.60 6.74
CA MET A 680 35.50 5.42 5.54
C MET A 680 36.02 6.81 5.88
N ILE A 681 37.17 7.16 5.33
CA ILE A 681 37.82 8.46 5.55
C ILE A 681 37.39 9.43 4.46
N GLN A 682 36.88 10.59 4.85
CA GLN A 682 36.50 11.64 3.92
C GLN A 682 37.76 12.30 3.34
N THR A 683 37.66 12.70 2.09
CA THR A 683 38.72 13.43 1.39
C THR A 683 38.24 14.84 1.07
N LEU A 684 39.17 15.78 0.84
CA LEU A 684 38.86 17.20 0.63
C LEU A 684 37.92 17.49 -0.55
N ASP A 685 37.79 16.56 -1.50
CA ASP A 685 36.86 16.67 -2.62
C ASP A 685 35.47 16.07 -2.34
N GLY A 686 35.23 15.60 -1.11
CA GLY A 686 33.96 15.05 -0.63
C GLY A 686 33.81 13.54 -0.83
N ASN A 687 34.81 12.86 -1.41
CA ASN A 687 34.79 11.42 -1.60
C ASN A 687 35.21 10.66 -0.34
N TYR A 688 34.90 9.36 -0.27
CA TYR A 688 35.31 8.49 0.83
C TYR A 688 36.22 7.35 0.39
N VAL A 689 37.25 7.06 1.20
CA VAL A 689 38.19 5.95 0.98
C VAL A 689 38.22 5.03 2.19
N SER A 690 38.13 3.73 1.96
CA SER A 690 38.24 2.75 3.05
C SER A 690 39.65 2.71 3.64
N SER A 691 39.74 2.76 4.97
CA SER A 691 40.99 2.60 5.74
C SER A 691 40.98 1.31 6.56
N ASP A 692 42.16 0.87 6.99
CA ASP A 692 42.38 -0.28 7.90
C ASP A 692 41.65 -1.58 7.52
N THR A 693 41.42 -1.79 6.23
CA THR A 693 40.66 -2.93 5.70
C THR A 693 41.20 -4.27 6.18
N THR A 694 42.52 -4.44 6.28
CA THR A 694 43.14 -5.68 6.78
C THR A 694 42.80 -5.95 8.25
N LEU A 695 42.65 -4.90 9.07
CA LEU A 695 42.29 -5.02 10.48
C LEU A 695 40.84 -5.46 10.62
N PHE A 696 39.90 -4.74 9.99
CA PHE A 696 38.47 -5.03 10.10
C PHE A 696 38.07 -6.37 9.46
N ASN A 697 38.75 -6.78 8.37
CA ASN A 697 38.56 -8.10 7.75
C ASN A 697 38.77 -9.29 8.71
N ARG A 698 39.53 -9.11 9.80
CA ARG A 698 39.73 -10.16 10.80
C ARG A 698 38.47 -10.51 11.58
N PHE A 699 37.48 -9.63 11.57
CA PHE A 699 36.26 -9.72 12.37
C PHE A 699 35.00 -9.89 11.53
N SER A 700 35.14 -10.26 10.25
CA SER A 700 34.00 -10.48 9.35
C SER A 700 33.05 -11.60 9.80
N ILE A 701 33.41 -12.40 10.81
CA ILE A 701 32.53 -13.43 11.40
C ILE A 701 31.58 -12.86 12.46
N CYS A 702 31.84 -11.64 12.94
CA CYS A 702 30.98 -10.95 13.89
C CYS A 702 29.82 -10.28 13.15
N GLU A 703 28.68 -10.17 13.85
CA GLU A 703 27.61 -9.24 13.48
C GLU A 703 27.86 -7.94 14.24
N ASP A 704 28.31 -6.90 13.56
CA ASP A 704 28.46 -5.58 14.16
C ASP A 704 27.09 -4.90 14.24
N VAL A 705 26.63 -4.55 15.44
CA VAL A 705 25.26 -4.02 15.66
C VAL A 705 25.23 -2.56 16.09
N ASP A 706 26.34 -2.03 16.60
CA ASP A 706 26.52 -0.63 16.96
C ASP A 706 28.01 -0.29 17.08
N ALA A 707 28.33 0.99 16.97
CA ALA A 707 29.69 1.49 17.08
C ALA A 707 29.70 2.89 17.72
N HIS A 708 30.77 3.21 18.45
CA HIS A 708 30.90 4.52 19.10
C HIS A 708 32.35 5.01 19.11
N PHE A 709 32.53 6.29 18.80
CA PHE A 709 33.83 6.97 18.88
C PHE A 709 33.93 7.79 20.16
N PHE A 710 35.00 7.62 20.92
CA PHE A 710 35.32 8.40 22.12
C PHE A 710 36.79 8.24 22.50
N ASP A 711 37.36 9.16 23.30
CA ASP A 711 38.73 9.02 23.81
C ASP A 711 38.75 8.04 24.99
N ALA A 712 39.21 6.81 24.77
CA ALA A 712 39.18 5.76 25.78
C ALA A 712 40.40 5.79 26.71
N ASN A 713 41.52 6.34 26.25
CA ASN A 713 42.82 6.27 26.95
C ASN A 713 43.36 7.65 27.39
N GLY A 714 42.61 8.72 27.17
CA GLY A 714 42.94 10.09 27.57
C GLY A 714 44.03 10.75 26.72
N ASP A 715 44.32 10.24 25.52
CA ASP A 715 45.36 10.78 24.64
C ASP A 715 44.87 11.89 23.69
N GLY A 716 43.56 12.16 23.68
CA GLY A 716 42.90 13.17 22.86
C GLY A 716 42.51 12.69 21.46
N SER A 717 42.82 11.44 21.10
CA SER A 717 42.39 10.82 19.84
C SER A 717 41.10 10.03 20.05
N LEU A 718 40.19 10.09 19.08
CA LEU A 718 38.95 9.31 19.15
C LEU A 718 39.22 7.85 18.80
N ASP A 719 39.01 6.96 19.78
CA ASP A 719 39.06 5.51 19.68
C ASP A 719 37.69 4.96 19.26
N LEU A 720 37.66 3.74 18.71
CA LEU A 720 36.44 3.11 18.21
C LEU A 720 36.08 1.86 19.02
N TRP A 721 34.89 1.86 19.63
CA TRP A 721 34.31 0.65 20.21
C TRP A 721 33.22 0.09 19.31
N VAL A 722 33.36 -1.16 18.88
CA VAL A 722 32.37 -1.88 18.06
C VAL A 722 31.70 -2.98 18.88
N VAL A 723 30.37 -2.95 18.93
CA VAL A 723 29.53 -3.91 19.64
C VAL A 723 29.18 -5.09 18.73
N ALA A 724 29.42 -6.31 19.21
CA ALA A 724 29.02 -7.52 18.50
C ALA A 724 27.67 -8.06 19.00
N GLY A 725 26.77 -8.36 18.08
CA GLY A 725 25.45 -8.91 18.37
C GLY A 725 25.12 -10.10 17.48
N GLY A 726 23.91 -10.07 16.91
CA GLY A 726 23.42 -11.08 15.99
C GLY A 726 22.96 -12.38 16.66
N ASN A 727 22.26 -13.17 15.86
CA ASN A 727 21.60 -14.39 16.32
C ASN A 727 21.92 -15.64 15.47
N GLN A 728 22.71 -15.46 14.40
CA GLN A 728 23.10 -16.53 13.48
C GLN A 728 24.07 -17.53 14.09
N MET A 729 25.12 -17.03 14.76
CA MET A 729 26.21 -17.84 15.28
C MET A 729 25.97 -18.18 16.76
N PRO A 730 26.37 -19.38 17.23
CA PRO A 730 26.36 -19.68 18.66
C PRO A 730 27.23 -18.68 19.44
N LEU A 731 26.72 -18.23 20.60
CA LEU A 731 27.43 -17.29 21.46
C LEU A 731 28.86 -17.76 21.77
N SER A 732 29.87 -16.97 21.37
CA SER A 732 31.27 -17.33 21.52
C SER A 732 32.20 -16.12 21.61
N PRO A 733 33.45 -16.30 22.08
CA PRO A 733 34.48 -15.26 22.03
C PRO A 733 34.88 -14.83 20.61
N ILE A 734 34.49 -15.58 19.59
CA ILE A 734 34.85 -15.30 18.20
C ILE A 734 33.78 -14.41 17.55
N SER A 735 32.50 -14.69 17.81
CA SER A 735 31.37 -14.04 17.14
C SER A 735 30.75 -12.89 17.94
N ASN A 736 30.82 -12.92 19.28
CA ASN A 736 30.07 -12.01 20.16
C ASN A 736 30.96 -11.21 21.13
N ALA A 737 32.29 -11.22 20.93
CA ALA A 737 33.20 -10.34 21.66
C ALA A 737 33.09 -8.92 21.12
N ASP A 738 33.05 -7.91 21.99
CA ASP A 738 33.18 -6.52 21.56
C ASP A 738 34.65 -6.20 21.29
N ARG A 739 34.89 -5.13 20.52
CA ARG A 739 36.23 -4.73 20.08
C ARG A 739 36.45 -3.25 20.38
N LEU A 740 37.52 -2.94 21.10
CA LEU A 740 38.05 -1.59 21.23
C LEU A 740 39.25 -1.45 20.29
N PHE A 741 39.24 -0.40 19.50
CA PHE A 741 40.29 -0.05 18.56
C PHE A 741 40.86 1.30 18.96
N LEU A 742 42.13 1.30 19.36
CA LEU A 742 42.83 2.52 19.75
C LEU A 742 43.41 3.22 18.52
N ASN A 743 43.15 4.52 18.41
CA ASN A 743 43.60 5.39 17.32
C ASN A 743 44.97 5.98 17.63
N ASP A 744 45.81 6.17 16.60
CA ASP A 744 47.09 6.86 16.73
C ASP A 744 47.01 8.38 16.48
N GLY A 745 45.80 8.91 16.30
CA GLY A 745 45.49 10.31 16.02
C GLY A 745 45.54 10.69 14.54
N ASN A 746 45.92 9.76 13.65
CA ASN A 746 45.94 9.94 12.20
C ASN A 746 44.96 9.00 11.48
N GLY A 747 44.01 8.41 12.21
CA GLY A 747 43.04 7.47 11.67
C GLY A 747 43.58 6.06 11.42
N ASN A 748 44.70 5.67 12.06
CA ASN A 748 45.18 4.28 12.05
C ASN A 748 44.87 3.61 13.39
N PHE A 749 44.22 2.46 13.32
CA PHE A 749 43.68 1.78 14.49
C PHE A 749 44.45 0.51 14.87
N ASN A 750 44.49 0.20 16.18
CA ASN A 750 45.00 -1.06 16.72
C ASN A 750 44.00 -1.65 17.72
N VAL A 751 43.66 -2.93 17.57
CA VAL A 751 42.68 -3.60 18.43
C VAL A 751 43.26 -4.01 19.79
N THR A 752 42.49 -3.79 20.86
CA THR A 752 42.76 -4.27 22.23
C THR A 752 41.57 -5.11 22.73
N LEU A 753 41.82 -6.38 23.06
CA LEU A 753 40.77 -7.31 23.51
C LEU A 753 40.87 -7.65 25.01
N ASP A 754 42.07 -7.62 25.57
CA ASP A 754 42.34 -7.98 26.97
C ASP A 754 41.99 -6.87 27.96
N ASP A 755 41.72 -5.67 27.47
CA ASP A 755 41.48 -4.47 28.27
C ASP A 755 39.98 -4.21 28.55
N MET A 756 39.09 -5.12 28.10
CA MET A 756 37.65 -5.04 28.33
C MET A 756 37.08 -6.32 28.96
N PRO A 757 36.06 -6.24 29.83
CA PRO A 757 35.40 -7.44 30.35
C PRO A 757 34.59 -8.12 29.24
N GLN A 758 34.92 -9.38 28.98
CA GLN A 758 34.32 -10.12 27.88
C GLN A 758 32.95 -10.70 28.27
N THR A 759 31.90 -10.28 27.55
CA THR A 759 30.55 -10.85 27.62
C THR A 759 30.09 -11.28 26.23
N TYR A 760 29.66 -12.54 26.11
CA TYR A 760 29.27 -13.15 24.83
C TYR A 760 27.75 -13.28 24.79
N LEU A 761 27.06 -12.17 24.54
CA LEU A 761 25.61 -12.04 24.49
C LEU A 761 25.19 -11.42 23.15
N THR A 762 23.91 -11.51 22.81
CA THR A 762 23.33 -10.77 21.69
C THR A 762 23.05 -9.34 22.12
N LYS A 763 24.03 -8.45 21.89
CA LYS A 763 23.99 -7.01 22.23
C LYS A 763 23.34 -6.20 21.10
N SER A 764 23.06 -4.91 21.33
CA SER A 764 22.35 -4.04 20.38
C SER A 764 22.81 -2.59 20.32
N CYS A 765 23.29 -2.04 21.44
CA CYS A 765 23.63 -0.62 21.49
C CYS A 765 24.76 -0.30 22.47
N ILE A 766 25.36 0.87 22.26
CA ILE A 766 26.40 1.46 23.09
C ILE A 766 26.10 2.94 23.34
N ALA A 767 26.47 3.43 24.51
CA ALA A 767 26.49 4.85 24.85
C ALA A 767 27.61 5.10 25.87
N SER A 768 28.19 6.29 25.89
CA SER A 768 29.26 6.62 26.84
C SER A 768 29.10 8.00 27.47
N ALA A 769 29.60 8.15 28.69
CA ALA A 769 29.74 9.41 29.41
C ALA A 769 30.67 9.23 30.61
N ASP A 770 31.21 10.32 31.15
CA ASP A 770 31.88 10.35 32.46
C ASP A 770 30.80 10.30 33.56
N VAL A 771 30.49 9.10 34.07
CA VAL A 771 29.32 8.92 34.96
C VAL A 771 29.64 9.17 36.43
N ASP A 772 30.92 9.14 36.81
CA ASP A 772 31.36 9.33 38.19
C ASP A 772 32.20 10.61 38.41
N ARG A 773 32.47 11.36 37.34
CA ARG A 773 33.21 12.63 37.29
C ARG A 773 34.67 12.50 37.65
N ASP A 774 35.31 11.38 37.30
CA ASP A 774 36.75 11.21 37.44
C ASP A 774 37.55 11.70 36.22
N GLY A 775 36.86 12.06 35.13
CA GLY A 775 37.42 12.58 33.89
C GLY A 775 37.63 11.51 32.82
N ASP A 776 37.34 10.25 33.12
CA ASP A 776 37.44 9.13 32.19
C ASP A 776 36.06 8.80 31.60
N ILE A 777 36.00 8.42 30.34
CA ILE A 777 34.72 8.08 29.68
C ILE A 777 34.33 6.64 29.98
N ASP A 778 33.18 6.45 30.62
CA ASP A 778 32.56 5.15 30.92
C ASP A 778 31.59 4.72 29.83
N VAL A 779 31.32 3.41 29.73
CA VAL A 779 30.56 2.84 28.61
C VAL A 779 29.41 1.95 29.08
N PHE A 780 28.20 2.25 28.61
CA PHE A 780 27.04 1.36 28.71
C PHE A 780 26.91 0.51 27.46
N VAL A 781 26.64 -0.79 27.64
CA VAL A 781 26.32 -1.72 26.54
C VAL A 781 24.99 -2.42 26.81
N GLY A 782 24.06 -2.23 25.88
CA GLY A 782 22.71 -2.80 25.91
C GLY A 782 22.65 -4.22 25.36
N VAL A 783 21.88 -5.08 26.02
CA VAL A 783 21.61 -6.46 25.58
C VAL A 783 20.20 -6.56 25.01
N LEU A 784 20.10 -7.16 23.81
CA LEU A 784 18.85 -7.24 23.05
C LEU A 784 17.99 -8.41 23.51
N VAL A 785 18.49 -9.64 23.37
CA VAL A 785 17.66 -10.83 23.48
C VAL A 785 18.48 -12.07 23.85
N ASP A 786 17.82 -13.10 24.38
CA ASP A 786 18.39 -14.45 24.46
C ASP A 786 18.24 -15.17 23.12
N GLN A 787 19.30 -15.82 22.65
CA GLN A 787 19.37 -16.47 21.33
C GLN A 787 18.26 -17.52 21.08
N TYR A 788 17.65 -18.08 22.12
CA TYR A 788 16.61 -19.11 22.02
C TYR A 788 15.33 -18.81 22.80
N LYS A 789 15.23 -17.63 23.44
CA LYS A 789 14.10 -17.26 24.31
C LYS A 789 13.71 -15.80 24.14
N PHE A 790 13.15 -15.47 22.98
CA PHE A 790 12.63 -14.13 22.68
C PHE A 790 11.59 -13.65 23.71
N GLY A 791 11.66 -12.39 24.11
CA GLY A 791 10.74 -11.78 25.08
C GLY A 791 11.14 -11.93 26.55
N ILE A 792 12.21 -12.66 26.88
CA ILE A 792 12.75 -12.68 28.25
C ILE A 792 13.62 -11.44 28.48
N PRO A 793 13.34 -10.60 29.51
CA PRO A 793 14.16 -9.42 29.82
C PRO A 793 15.63 -9.76 30.08
N GLN A 794 16.54 -9.02 29.44
CA GLN A 794 17.98 -9.23 29.55
C GLN A 794 18.65 -8.23 30.50
N SER A 795 19.80 -8.62 31.04
CA SER A 795 20.64 -7.73 31.85
C SER A 795 21.67 -7.02 30.96
N SER A 796 21.81 -5.71 31.12
CA SER A 796 22.81 -4.89 30.40
C SER A 796 24.02 -4.58 31.29
N GLN A 797 25.07 -3.97 30.75
CA GLN A 797 26.31 -3.68 31.49
C GLN A 797 26.67 -2.20 31.45
N LEU A 798 27.25 -1.70 32.54
CA LEU A 798 27.98 -0.44 32.60
C LEU A 798 29.43 -0.78 32.93
N TYR A 799 30.35 -0.27 32.12
CA TYR A 799 31.78 -0.49 32.20
C TYR A 799 32.45 0.81 32.64
N LEU A 800 33.11 0.77 33.79
CA LEU A 800 33.89 1.89 34.33
C LEU A 800 35.31 1.87 33.76
N ASN A 801 35.74 2.99 33.21
CA ASN A 801 37.09 3.18 32.68
C ASN A 801 38.05 3.55 33.82
N ASN A 802 39.35 3.50 33.55
CA ASN A 802 40.39 3.92 34.48
C ASN A 802 41.39 4.92 33.85
N GLY A 803 41.01 5.49 32.70
CA GLY A 803 41.79 6.48 31.97
C GLY A 803 42.95 5.91 31.15
N SER A 804 43.06 4.58 31.05
CA SER A 804 44.09 3.91 30.23
C SER A 804 43.50 3.01 29.14
N GLY A 805 42.20 3.16 28.85
CA GLY A 805 41.45 2.27 27.97
C GLY A 805 41.17 0.90 28.59
N LYS A 806 41.20 0.76 29.92
CA LYS A 806 40.89 -0.49 30.63
C LYS A 806 39.60 -0.37 31.41
N PHE A 807 38.70 -1.32 31.16
CA PHE A 807 37.33 -1.27 31.65
C PHE A 807 37.05 -2.36 32.70
N THR A 808 36.18 -2.04 33.66
CA THR A 808 35.68 -2.98 34.67
C THR A 808 34.17 -2.86 34.84
N ASN A 809 33.48 -3.96 35.18
CA ASN A 809 32.03 -3.90 35.39
C ASN A 809 31.70 -3.04 36.62
N ALA A 810 30.76 -2.11 36.45
CA ALA A 810 30.17 -1.38 37.56
C ALA A 810 29.46 -2.35 38.52
N ASP A 811 29.62 -2.12 39.82
CA ASP A 811 28.93 -2.91 40.84
C ASP A 811 27.42 -2.61 40.83
N LYS A 812 26.60 -3.61 41.16
CA LYS A 812 25.13 -3.46 41.25
C LYS A 812 24.70 -2.33 42.20
N THR A 813 25.53 -1.97 43.18
CA THR A 813 25.29 -0.86 44.10
C THR A 813 25.48 0.53 43.49
N ILE A 814 26.15 0.62 42.33
CA ILE A 814 26.26 1.83 41.50
C ILE A 814 25.02 1.95 40.62
N ILE A 815 24.70 0.89 39.88
CA ILE A 815 23.54 0.84 38.98
C ILE A 815 22.96 -0.58 38.91
N ASP A 816 21.63 -0.73 39.05
CA ASP A 816 20.96 -2.03 38.90
C ASP A 816 20.48 -2.24 37.45
N LEU A 817 21.32 -2.91 36.66
CA LEU A 817 21.04 -3.29 35.27
C LEU A 817 20.57 -4.74 35.13
N ASN A 818 20.02 -5.34 36.18
CA ASN A 818 19.43 -6.67 36.06
C ASN A 818 18.06 -6.62 35.37
N GLN A 819 17.87 -7.47 34.35
CA GLN A 819 16.60 -7.62 33.64
C GLN A 819 16.00 -6.26 33.23
N VAL A 820 16.81 -5.42 32.58
CA VAL A 820 16.40 -4.09 32.10
C VAL A 820 15.26 -4.23 31.08
N GLY A 821 15.37 -5.20 30.18
CA GLY A 821 14.42 -5.45 29.09
C GLY A 821 15.14 -5.97 27.85
N MET A 822 14.53 -5.79 26.68
CA MET A 822 15.16 -6.06 25.39
C MET A 822 15.66 -4.74 24.81
N VAL A 823 16.84 -4.31 25.25
CA VAL A 823 17.33 -2.95 24.99
C VAL A 823 17.71 -2.81 23.52
N THR A 824 17.32 -1.71 22.88
CA THR A 824 17.65 -1.39 21.47
C THR A 824 18.42 -0.07 21.36
N SER A 825 18.23 0.84 22.31
CA SER A 825 18.85 2.16 22.31
C SER A 825 19.12 2.67 23.72
N ALA A 826 20.21 3.41 23.88
CA ALA A 826 20.57 4.09 25.12
C ALA A 826 21.30 5.40 24.82
N ARG A 827 21.15 6.39 25.71
CA ARG A 827 21.84 7.69 25.67
C ARG A 827 22.20 8.15 27.08
N PHE A 828 23.34 8.83 27.20
CA PHE A 828 23.70 9.55 28.41
C PHE A 828 23.53 11.03 28.18
N GLU A 829 22.75 11.71 29.01
CA GLU A 829 22.51 13.15 28.93
C GLU A 829 22.21 13.75 30.28
N ASP A 830 22.57 15.02 30.50
CA ASP A 830 22.22 15.76 31.72
C ASP A 830 20.82 16.37 31.58
N LEU A 831 19.80 15.60 31.93
CA LEU A 831 18.39 16.00 31.78
C LEU A 831 17.97 17.08 32.76
N ASN A 832 18.74 17.28 33.84
CA ASN A 832 18.38 18.18 34.93
C ASN A 832 19.35 19.36 35.12
N ASN A 833 20.38 19.46 34.28
CA ASN A 833 21.43 20.48 34.31
C ASN A 833 22.23 20.50 35.63
N ASP A 834 22.53 19.34 36.24
CA ASP A 834 23.38 19.23 37.44
C ASP A 834 24.81 18.75 37.19
N GLU A 835 25.19 18.64 35.91
CA GLU A 835 26.47 18.12 35.41
C GLU A 835 26.70 16.63 35.73
N TRP A 836 25.64 15.85 36.02
CA TRP A 836 25.72 14.40 36.16
C TRP A 836 24.85 13.72 35.10
N PRO A 837 25.44 13.12 34.07
CA PRO A 837 24.66 12.54 32.98
C PRO A 837 23.80 11.37 33.49
N GLU A 838 22.51 11.43 33.17
CA GLU A 838 21.55 10.35 33.33
C GLU A 838 21.64 9.36 32.19
N LEU A 839 21.37 8.08 32.47
CA LEU A 839 21.24 7.05 31.44
C LEU A 839 19.76 6.88 31.07
N ILE A 840 19.40 7.16 29.82
CA ILE A 840 18.09 6.90 29.24
C ILE A 840 18.18 5.62 28.41
N VAL A 841 17.28 4.67 28.66
CA VAL A 841 17.23 3.36 27.98
C VAL A 841 15.84 3.11 27.41
N ALA A 842 15.79 2.63 26.17
CA ALA A 842 14.59 2.16 25.50
C ALA A 842 14.82 0.80 24.82
N GLY A 843 13.73 0.07 24.62
CA GLY A 843 13.76 -1.28 24.09
C GLY A 843 12.39 -1.82 23.74
N GLU A 844 12.37 -3.08 23.32
CA GLU A 844 11.16 -3.75 22.88
C GLU A 844 10.34 -4.30 24.06
N PHE A 845 9.03 -4.10 23.99
CA PHE A 845 8.04 -4.49 25.00
C PHE A 845 8.37 -3.99 26.42
N MET A 846 8.99 -2.81 26.53
CA MET A 846 9.36 -2.19 27.80
C MET A 846 9.08 -0.68 27.80
N PRO A 847 8.88 -0.07 28.98
CA PRO A 847 8.80 1.38 29.10
C PRO A 847 10.17 2.05 28.92
N ILE A 848 10.16 3.28 28.44
CA ILE A 848 11.35 4.15 28.51
C ILE A 848 11.75 4.28 29.98
N THR A 849 13.02 4.01 30.25
CA THR A 849 13.57 3.94 31.61
C THR A 849 14.71 4.93 31.74
N VAL A 850 14.63 5.83 32.71
CA VAL A 850 15.69 6.77 33.06
C VAL A 850 16.35 6.30 34.35
N TYR A 851 17.67 6.15 34.32
CA TYR A 851 18.50 5.93 35.48
C TYR A 851 19.09 7.30 35.88
N TRP A 852 18.53 7.87 36.94
CA TRP A 852 18.91 9.19 37.44
C TRP A 852 20.24 9.13 38.17
N ASN A 853 21.24 9.89 37.71
CA ASN A 853 22.55 9.91 38.34
C ASN A 853 22.51 10.82 39.58
N ARG A 854 22.76 10.22 40.74
CA ARG A 854 22.81 10.89 42.04
C ARG A 854 24.25 10.86 42.55
N LYS A 855 25.14 11.51 41.79
CA LYS A 855 26.57 11.65 42.09
C LYS A 855 27.31 10.31 42.10
N GLY A 856 27.32 9.62 40.95
CA GLY A 856 27.95 8.32 40.76
C GLY A 856 27.10 7.14 41.26
N LYS A 857 25.81 7.35 41.50
CA LYS A 857 24.85 6.30 41.89
C LYS A 857 23.53 6.50 41.19
N PHE A 858 23.01 5.46 40.59
CA PHE A 858 21.84 5.56 39.71
C PHE A 858 20.55 5.12 40.39
N GLU A 859 19.52 5.94 40.25
CA GLU A 859 18.15 5.66 40.68
C GLU A 859 17.26 5.37 39.46
N LYS A 860 16.74 4.15 39.36
CA LYS A 860 15.87 3.72 38.24
C LYS A 860 14.47 4.33 38.34
N LYS A 861 14.01 4.95 37.26
CA LYS A 861 12.64 5.46 37.10
C LYS A 861 12.10 5.16 35.71
N GLN A 862 10.96 4.47 35.65
CA GLN A 862 10.25 4.23 34.40
C GLN A 862 9.29 5.38 34.09
N LEU A 863 9.22 5.81 32.83
CA LEU A 863 8.26 6.80 32.39
C LEU A 863 6.87 6.15 32.26
N PRO A 864 5.85 6.61 33.01
CA PRO A 864 4.52 6.01 32.94
C PRO A 864 3.90 6.10 31.53
N GLY A 865 3.22 5.04 31.09
CA GLY A 865 2.54 5.03 29.79
C GLY A 865 3.46 4.94 28.56
N SER A 866 4.77 4.73 28.76
CA SER A 866 5.76 4.69 27.69
C SER A 866 6.13 3.28 27.22
N SER A 867 5.35 2.24 27.54
CA SER A 867 5.64 0.89 27.02
C SER A 867 5.45 0.84 25.51
N GLY A 868 6.44 0.33 24.79
CA GLY A 868 6.40 0.27 23.33
C GLY A 868 7.39 -0.75 22.76
N ILE A 869 7.50 -0.78 21.43
CA ILE A 869 8.47 -1.59 20.69
C ILE A 869 9.57 -0.62 20.20
N TRP A 870 10.26 0.01 21.15
CA TRP A 870 11.17 1.13 20.87
C TRP A 870 12.43 0.65 20.14
N GLN A 871 12.88 1.44 19.16
CA GLN A 871 14.03 1.14 18.31
C GLN A 871 15.15 2.17 18.46
N THR A 872 14.83 3.44 18.73
CA THR A 872 15.83 4.51 18.82
C THR A 872 15.50 5.57 19.86
N LEU A 873 16.52 6.29 20.30
CA LEU A 873 16.45 7.44 21.20
C LEU A 873 17.28 8.58 20.63
N HIS A 874 16.71 9.77 20.63
CA HIS A 874 17.41 11.03 20.38
C HIS A 874 17.02 12.02 21.48
N ILE A 875 18.00 12.68 22.07
CA ILE A 875 17.79 13.59 23.20
C ILE A 875 18.28 14.96 22.75
N THR A 876 17.37 15.93 22.72
CA THR A 876 17.69 17.30 22.32
C THR A 876 16.60 18.23 22.81
N ASP A 877 16.89 19.51 22.95
CA ASP A 877 15.89 20.54 23.18
C ASP A 877 15.20 20.88 21.85
N VAL A 878 14.03 20.28 21.59
CA VAL A 878 13.34 20.40 20.29
C VAL A 878 12.56 21.71 20.21
N ASN A 879 12.16 22.25 21.36
CA ASN A 879 11.32 23.43 21.46
C ASN A 879 12.08 24.71 21.84
N GLU A 880 13.41 24.59 22.03
CA GLU A 880 14.34 25.66 22.43
C GLU A 880 14.00 26.29 23.80
N ASP A 881 13.44 25.51 24.74
CA ASP A 881 13.09 25.98 26.09
C ASP A 881 14.20 25.83 27.15
N GLY A 882 15.33 25.24 26.76
CA GLY A 882 16.50 24.97 27.57
C GLY A 882 16.44 23.65 28.36
N ASN A 883 15.38 22.85 28.20
CA ASN A 883 15.29 21.50 28.75
C ASN A 883 15.40 20.46 27.63
N LEU A 884 16.11 19.36 27.91
CA LEU A 884 16.22 18.29 26.94
C LEU A 884 14.93 17.48 26.85
N ASP A 885 14.45 17.27 25.62
CA ASP A 885 13.34 16.39 25.31
C ASP A 885 13.82 14.97 24.95
N ILE A 886 13.02 13.96 25.30
CA ILE A 886 13.24 12.58 24.88
C ILE A 886 12.42 12.31 23.63
N LEU A 887 13.08 12.26 22.47
CA LEU A 887 12.49 11.75 21.23
C LEU A 887 12.76 10.25 21.11
N ALA A 888 11.70 9.44 21.15
CA ALA A 888 11.80 7.99 21.05
C ALA A 888 11.10 7.47 19.78
N GLY A 889 11.83 6.72 18.96
CA GLY A 889 11.28 6.08 17.77
C GLY A 889 10.73 4.69 18.09
N ASN A 890 9.43 4.50 17.89
CA ASN A 890 8.76 3.20 18.01
C ASN A 890 8.77 2.45 16.66
N TRP A 891 8.30 1.21 16.62
CA TRP A 891 8.21 0.37 15.41
C TRP A 891 7.46 1.01 14.23
N GLY A 892 6.58 1.99 14.51
CA GLY A 892 5.78 2.69 13.51
C GLY A 892 4.34 2.18 13.44
N LEU A 893 3.47 2.96 12.80
CA LEU A 893 2.02 2.68 12.72
C LEU A 893 1.59 1.99 11.41
N ASN A 894 2.46 1.96 10.39
CA ASN A 894 2.20 1.28 9.12
C ASN A 894 2.45 -0.23 9.25
N THR A 895 1.72 -0.89 10.16
CA THR A 895 1.89 -2.30 10.53
C THR A 895 0.55 -2.98 10.82
N LYS A 896 0.47 -4.29 10.53
CA LYS A 896 -0.69 -5.14 10.89
C LYS A 896 -0.95 -5.20 12.40
N LEU A 897 0.02 -4.80 13.22
CA LEU A 897 -0.12 -4.72 14.68
C LEU A 897 -0.92 -3.50 15.14
N ALA A 898 -1.03 -2.46 14.30
CA ALA A 898 -1.70 -1.20 14.64
C ALA A 898 -2.98 -0.98 13.80
N SER A 899 -2.96 -1.36 12.52
CA SER A 899 -4.07 -1.10 11.58
C SER A 899 -5.39 -1.74 12.03
N GLY A 900 -6.42 -0.91 12.21
CA GLY A 900 -7.74 -1.31 12.70
C GLY A 900 -7.76 -1.86 14.14
N LYS A 901 -6.72 -1.61 14.94
CA LYS A 901 -6.58 -2.09 16.34
C LYS A 901 -6.64 -0.90 17.30
N ASN A 902 -7.28 -1.07 18.46
CA ASN A 902 -7.54 0.00 19.42
C ASN A 902 -7.04 -0.28 20.85
N GLY A 903 -6.22 -1.32 21.02
CA GLY A 903 -5.58 -1.63 22.30
C GLY A 903 -4.11 -2.01 22.15
N PRO A 904 -3.45 -2.37 23.27
CA PRO A 904 -2.02 -2.63 23.28
C PRO A 904 -1.65 -3.91 22.51
N VAL A 905 -0.45 -3.90 21.93
CA VAL A 905 0.24 -5.11 21.50
C VAL A 905 0.89 -5.74 22.72
N LYS A 906 0.75 -7.07 22.88
CA LYS A 906 1.31 -7.82 24.01
C LYS A 906 2.13 -9.00 23.54
N LEU A 907 3.19 -9.30 24.29
CA LEU A 907 4.01 -10.48 24.10
C LEU A 907 3.91 -11.35 25.34
N TYR A 908 3.46 -12.59 25.17
CA TYR A 908 3.41 -13.59 26.23
C TYR A 908 4.54 -14.60 26.02
N THR A 909 5.41 -14.75 27.01
CA THR A 909 6.55 -15.68 26.93
C THR A 909 6.48 -16.70 28.06
N ALA A 910 6.35 -17.98 27.72
CA ALA A 910 6.28 -19.10 28.67
C ALA A 910 6.58 -20.44 27.98
N ASP A 911 6.72 -21.51 28.77
CA ASP A 911 6.59 -22.90 28.31
C ASP A 911 5.10 -23.29 28.46
N PHE A 912 4.28 -23.04 27.44
CA PHE A 912 2.83 -23.07 27.59
C PHE A 912 2.26 -24.48 27.71
N ASP A 913 2.93 -25.48 27.11
CA ASP A 913 2.50 -26.88 27.14
C ASP A 913 3.40 -27.79 28.00
N LEU A 914 4.34 -27.19 28.75
CA LEU A 914 5.25 -27.84 29.69
C LEU A 914 6.17 -28.88 29.03
N ASN A 915 6.63 -28.58 27.81
CA ASN A 915 7.50 -29.44 27.02
C ASN A 915 9.00 -29.14 27.20
N GLY A 916 9.35 -28.09 27.96
CA GLY A 916 10.71 -27.65 28.24
C GLY A 916 11.27 -26.60 27.26
N THR A 917 10.47 -26.17 26.29
CA THR A 917 10.78 -25.11 25.32
C THR A 917 10.05 -23.83 25.73
N THR A 918 10.54 -22.66 25.30
CA THR A 918 9.90 -21.38 25.61
C THR A 918 9.35 -20.81 24.32
N GLU A 919 8.06 -20.50 24.31
CA GLU A 919 7.38 -19.87 23.19
C GLU A 919 7.08 -18.40 23.50
N SER A 920 7.03 -17.58 22.45
CA SER A 920 6.65 -16.18 22.50
C SER A 920 5.41 -15.98 21.64
N ILE A 921 4.28 -15.63 22.23
CA ILE A 921 3.01 -15.43 21.53
C ILE A 921 2.74 -13.93 21.48
N LEU A 922 2.81 -13.36 20.28
CA LEU A 922 2.42 -11.97 20.02
C LEU A 922 0.91 -11.86 19.86
N CYS A 923 0.31 -10.87 20.51
CA CYS A 923 -1.12 -10.59 20.44
C CYS A 923 -1.39 -9.12 20.13
N TYR A 924 -2.44 -8.86 19.34
CA TYR A 924 -3.05 -7.55 19.19
C TYR A 924 -4.40 -7.50 19.91
N THR A 925 -4.87 -6.29 20.21
CA THR A 925 -6.14 -6.08 20.93
C THR A 925 -7.15 -5.36 20.05
N ILE A 926 -8.37 -5.91 19.96
CA ILE A 926 -9.54 -5.28 19.34
C ILE A 926 -10.65 -5.23 20.39
N ASP A 927 -11.13 -4.04 20.72
CA ASP A 927 -12.22 -3.79 21.67
C ASP A 927 -12.02 -4.49 23.04
N GLY A 928 -10.76 -4.54 23.50
CA GLY A 928 -10.38 -5.17 24.75
C GLY A 928 -10.26 -6.70 24.71
N VAL A 929 -10.44 -7.32 23.54
CA VAL A 929 -10.22 -8.75 23.31
C VAL A 929 -8.86 -8.97 22.63
N GLU A 930 -8.08 -9.91 23.16
CA GLU A 930 -6.72 -10.20 22.69
C GLU A 930 -6.71 -11.41 21.78
N TYR A 931 -6.16 -11.25 20.58
CA TYR A 931 -6.06 -12.32 19.59
C TYR A 931 -4.59 -12.61 19.29
N PRO A 932 -4.20 -13.89 19.13
CA PRO A 932 -2.86 -14.21 18.65
C PRO A 932 -2.66 -13.62 17.26
N PHE A 933 -1.48 -13.04 17.00
CA PHE A 933 -1.15 -12.48 15.69
C PHE A 933 -1.03 -13.59 14.65
N LEU A 934 -0.20 -14.60 14.94
CA LEU A 934 0.07 -15.72 14.04
C LEU A 934 -1.13 -16.67 13.92
N PRO A 935 -1.35 -17.27 12.73
CA PRO A 935 -2.43 -18.21 12.50
C PRO A 935 -2.15 -19.59 13.11
N LYS A 936 -3.19 -20.41 13.18
CA LYS A 936 -3.18 -21.73 13.83
C LYS A 936 -2.07 -22.66 13.34
N ASP A 937 -1.82 -22.71 12.04
CA ASP A 937 -0.83 -23.57 11.40
C ASP A 937 0.63 -23.19 11.73
N ILE A 938 0.86 -21.94 12.12
CA ILE A 938 2.15 -21.48 12.64
C ILE A 938 2.26 -21.72 14.15
N LEU A 939 1.16 -21.60 14.91
CA LEU A 939 1.17 -21.84 16.36
C LEU A 939 1.30 -23.34 16.71
N GLU A 940 0.65 -24.23 15.97
CA GLU A 940 0.55 -25.65 16.27
C GLU A 940 1.86 -26.44 16.30
N PRO A 941 2.84 -26.22 15.39
CA PRO A 941 4.13 -26.89 15.42
C PRO A 941 4.88 -26.67 16.74
N SER A 942 4.81 -25.46 17.30
CA SER A 942 5.45 -25.08 18.56
C SER A 942 4.61 -25.45 19.79
N MET A 943 3.28 -25.54 19.64
CA MET A 943 2.35 -25.94 20.70
C MET A 943 1.41 -27.06 20.24
N PRO A 944 1.87 -28.33 20.18
CA PRO A 944 1.07 -29.46 19.67
C PRO A 944 -0.22 -29.74 20.43
N VAL A 945 -0.39 -29.18 21.63
CA VAL A 945 -1.64 -29.24 22.41
C VAL A 945 -2.81 -28.57 21.67
N LEU A 946 -2.56 -27.52 20.88
CA LEU A 946 -3.59 -26.82 20.10
C LEU A 946 -4.26 -27.74 19.09
N LYS A 947 -3.48 -28.60 18.42
CA LYS A 947 -3.98 -29.59 17.46
C LYS A 947 -4.89 -30.65 18.07
N LYS A 948 -4.74 -30.93 19.38
CA LYS A 948 -5.64 -31.84 20.12
C LYS A 948 -6.94 -31.16 20.53
N ALA A 949 -6.90 -29.85 20.77
CA ALA A 949 -8.06 -29.06 21.18
C ALA A 949 -8.92 -28.63 19.99
N TYR A 950 -8.29 -28.30 18.86
CA TYR A 950 -8.93 -27.73 17.67
C TYR A 950 -8.43 -28.41 16.39
N LEU A 951 -9.34 -29.04 15.66
CA LEU A 951 -9.06 -29.77 14.42
C LEU A 951 -9.09 -28.86 13.19
N THR A 952 -9.94 -27.84 13.20
CA THR A 952 -10.17 -26.91 12.08
C THR A 952 -9.70 -25.49 12.40
N TYR A 953 -9.46 -24.68 11.37
CA TYR A 953 -9.13 -23.26 11.53
C TYR A 953 -10.32 -22.49 12.07
N SER A 954 -11.53 -22.81 11.59
CA SER A 954 -12.80 -22.24 12.05
C SER A 954 -13.08 -22.45 13.54
N GLU A 955 -12.49 -23.48 14.18
CA GLU A 955 -12.60 -23.71 15.62
C GLU A 955 -11.70 -22.79 16.47
N VAL A 956 -10.67 -22.19 15.87
CA VAL A 956 -9.75 -21.24 16.52
C VAL A 956 -10.10 -19.79 16.16
N ALA A 957 -10.62 -19.56 14.96
CA ALA A 957 -11.09 -18.26 14.51
C ALA A 957 -12.06 -17.60 15.51
N GLY A 958 -11.84 -16.32 15.85
CA GLY A 958 -12.63 -15.60 16.83
C GLY A 958 -12.28 -15.89 18.29
N LYS A 959 -11.32 -16.78 18.57
CA LYS A 959 -10.92 -17.08 19.96
C LYS A 959 -9.84 -16.16 20.44
N SER A 960 -10.06 -15.60 21.62
CA SER A 960 -9.02 -14.90 22.36
C SER A 960 -7.94 -15.87 22.82
N LEU A 961 -6.75 -15.33 23.14
CA LEU A 961 -5.70 -16.08 23.82
C LEU A 961 -6.18 -16.69 25.15
#